data_AF-A0A8T2PRZ1-F1
#
_entry.id   AF-A0A8T2PRZ1-F1
#
_cell.length_a   1.000
_cell.length_b   1.000
_cell.length_c   1.000
_cell.angle_alpha   90.00
_cell.angle_beta   90.00
_cell.angle_gamma   90.00
#
_symmetry.space_group_name_H-M   'P 1'
#
loop_
_entity.id
_entity.type
_entity.pdbx_description
1 polymer ?
#
loop_
_entity_poly.entity_id
_entity_poly.type
_entity_poly.pdbx_seq_one_letter_code
_entity_poly.pdbx_strand_id
1 'polypeptide(L)'
;MPSFTAVENVQPQVALAPAEQLWSTSRDCAVKLRVSKSGPGSEAPMTIYQMFQETVRNYGGRPALAAKKDGNWEMLTYREYYRQCRAAAKSFLKLGLERYHGVGILGFNSPEWFIADIGCILAGGLAVGIYVTNSPEACQYVANNCEANVLVVENHKQLIKILKVKDQLPHLKAIVQYKDELEEKLPNLYTWNEFLKLGVDVTEEALNNVIKSQVANECCSLIYTSGTTGHPKGVMLSHDNITWIANAAGTISELKQGEQVLVSYLPLSHVAAQVNDMWICMRFAGITYFAEPDALKASFMGSLVNTLRDVRPTTFLGVPRVWEKMQEKMKAMGAKASMVRRKVATWAKSIGLQASYNAMNGSDLVPWGYMLANNLVFKKVRVALGLDRCKACYTGAAPITKDTLEYFMSFNIPLYELYGMSESTGPHTVSLPSANRIMSCGKEIYGCCTKLDKPDEDGTGEICFFGRHVFMGYLGMLEQTKSAVDQEGWLHSGDLGKHDKDGFLFITGRIKELIITAGGENIPPVPIEDAMKEELPIISNAMLVGDKRKFLSVLLTLKCNIDDSGEPTDELAPTTVDFWRQRGLTVARISDLTTKRHPAIFKAIQEGIDRVNIRATSNAQKVQKWMILERDFSISGGELGPTMKLKRPIVHKILRGQVSRPISLTLSTLMIWNFWVMSAGLDGSLDLPETKRRNNTLSSLVNSSRLCHSQPISWWLSVMSRYRTTFLSISTETSGRPHTSCSSCLAVRRESRGTGIMEDMPSRTATTWADKQAN
;
A
#
# COMPACT_ATOMS: atom_id res chain seq x y z
N MET A 1 1.40 45.03 -23.80
CA MET A 1 2.79 45.26 -24.22
C MET A 1 3.49 46.10 -23.14
N PRO A 2 4.84 46.09 -23.01
CA PRO A 2 5.86 45.66 -23.97
C PRO A 2 5.74 44.19 -24.38
N SER A 3 6.22 43.89 -25.58
CA SER A 3 6.34 42.53 -26.11
C SER A 3 7.64 41.90 -25.63
N PHE A 4 7.56 40.80 -24.88
CA PHE A 4 8.67 39.86 -24.86
C PHE A 4 8.79 39.26 -26.25
N THR A 5 9.84 39.61 -26.99
CA THR A 5 10.21 38.92 -28.23
C THR A 5 10.49 37.46 -27.88
N ALA A 6 9.66 36.55 -28.36
CA ALA A 6 9.92 35.12 -28.24
C ALA A 6 11.23 34.82 -28.97
N VAL A 7 12.29 34.49 -28.22
CA VAL A 7 13.45 33.82 -28.80
C VAL A 7 12.94 32.45 -29.21
N GLU A 8 12.87 32.19 -30.52
CA GLU A 8 12.53 30.89 -31.09
C GLU A 8 13.63 29.88 -30.76
N ASN A 9 13.63 29.40 -29.52
CA ASN A 9 14.30 28.19 -29.12
C ASN A 9 13.60 27.02 -29.80
N VAL A 10 13.97 26.78 -31.06
CA VAL A 10 13.76 25.49 -31.72
C VAL A 10 14.51 24.45 -30.88
N GLN A 11 13.83 23.87 -29.89
CA GLN A 11 14.38 22.71 -29.19
C GLN A 11 14.62 21.63 -30.24
N PRO A 12 15.80 20.99 -30.28
CA PRO A 12 16.12 20.00 -31.29
C PRO A 12 15.07 18.89 -31.20
N GLN A 13 14.37 18.66 -32.31
CA GLN A 13 13.20 17.78 -32.40
C GLN A 13 13.57 16.41 -31.83
N VAL A 14 12.91 16.03 -30.73
CA VAL A 14 13.35 14.88 -29.93
C VAL A 14 13.15 13.60 -30.74
N ALA A 15 14.25 12.93 -31.06
CA ALA A 15 14.22 11.66 -31.72
C ALA A 15 13.42 10.65 -30.88
N LEU A 16 12.54 9.91 -31.55
CA LEU A 16 11.90 8.71 -31.03
C LEU A 16 12.49 7.53 -31.79
N ALA A 17 12.70 6.41 -31.11
CA ALA A 17 13.01 5.16 -31.79
C ALA A 17 11.75 4.69 -32.55
N PRO A 18 11.89 4.14 -33.78
CA PRO A 18 10.77 3.56 -34.50
C PRO A 18 10.08 2.47 -33.68
N ALA A 19 8.77 2.62 -33.46
CA ALA A 19 7.97 1.67 -32.69
C ALA A 19 6.52 1.68 -33.16
N GLU A 20 5.95 0.49 -33.37
CA GLU A 20 4.57 0.31 -33.84
C GLU A 20 3.61 -0.08 -32.70
N GLN A 21 4.11 -0.82 -31.70
CA GLN A 21 3.33 -1.38 -30.60
C GLN A 21 3.22 -0.39 -29.43
N LEU A 22 2.03 -0.29 -28.83
CA LEU A 22 1.73 0.59 -27.67
C LEU A 22 2.26 0.05 -26.32
N TRP A 23 2.86 -1.14 -26.34
CA TRP A 23 3.47 -1.81 -25.19
C TRP A 23 4.59 -2.75 -25.67
N SER A 24 5.47 -3.15 -24.75
CA SER A 24 6.48 -4.20 -24.92
C SER A 24 6.76 -4.87 -23.57
N THR A 25 7.41 -6.04 -23.58
CA THR A 25 7.95 -6.69 -22.37
C THR A 25 9.46 -6.85 -22.38
N SER A 26 10.13 -6.33 -23.41
CA SER A 26 11.60 -6.22 -23.44
C SER A 26 12.05 -4.81 -23.06
N ARG A 27 13.19 -4.74 -22.39
CA ARG A 27 13.74 -3.53 -21.77
C ARG A 27 14.44 -2.56 -22.73
N ASP A 28 14.89 -3.12 -23.86
CA ASP A 28 15.63 -2.50 -24.96
C ASP A 28 14.71 -2.08 -26.13
N CYS A 29 13.45 -2.50 -26.10
CA CYS A 29 12.46 -2.13 -27.10
C CYS A 29 11.73 -0.84 -26.71
N ALA A 30 11.76 0.16 -27.61
CA ALA A 30 10.94 1.35 -27.50
C ALA A 30 9.46 1.07 -27.82
N VAL A 31 8.55 1.93 -27.34
CA VAL A 31 7.10 1.82 -27.59
C VAL A 31 6.54 2.99 -28.39
N LYS A 32 5.39 2.79 -29.04
CA LYS A 32 4.62 3.85 -29.68
C LYS A 32 3.91 4.68 -28.61
N LEU A 33 4.19 5.98 -28.57
CA LEU A 33 3.61 6.89 -27.58
C LEU A 33 2.13 7.20 -27.88
N ARG A 34 1.32 7.29 -26.83
CA ARG A 34 -0.14 7.59 -26.88
C ARG A 34 -0.40 9.11 -27.01
N VAL A 35 0.24 9.76 -27.98
CA VAL A 35 0.20 11.22 -28.19
C VAL A 35 -1.19 11.67 -28.66
N SER A 36 -1.74 12.73 -28.06
CA SER A 36 -3.03 13.30 -28.48
C SER A 36 -2.88 14.24 -29.70
N LYS A 37 -4.00 14.59 -30.34
CA LYS A 37 -4.02 15.56 -31.46
C LYS A 37 -3.86 17.02 -31.03
N SER A 38 -4.10 17.34 -29.74
CA SER A 38 -4.05 18.69 -29.18
C SER A 38 -3.99 18.66 -27.63
N GLY A 39 -3.68 19.80 -27.02
CA GLY A 39 -3.58 19.97 -25.56
C GLY A 39 -2.27 19.38 -24.98
N PRO A 40 -2.15 19.25 -23.65
CA PRO A 40 -0.92 18.77 -23.02
C PRO A 40 -0.48 17.37 -23.48
N GLY A 41 -1.41 16.52 -23.91
CA GLY A 41 -1.10 15.21 -24.50
C GLY A 41 -0.31 15.29 -25.83
N SER A 42 -0.31 16.44 -26.53
CA SER A 42 0.36 16.66 -27.82
C SER A 42 1.67 17.44 -27.71
N GLU A 43 2.15 17.72 -26.49
CA GLU A 43 3.47 18.34 -26.26
C GLU A 43 4.61 17.45 -26.79
N ALA A 44 5.73 18.03 -27.21
CA ALA A 44 6.88 17.24 -27.66
C ALA A 44 7.37 16.28 -26.55
N PRO A 45 7.57 14.98 -26.84
CA PRO A 45 8.25 14.06 -25.93
C PRO A 45 9.65 14.54 -25.57
N MET A 46 10.13 14.24 -24.35
CA MET A 46 11.48 14.60 -23.92
C MET A 46 12.11 13.52 -23.02
N THR A 47 13.43 13.46 -22.98
CA THR A 47 14.16 12.57 -22.06
C THR A 47 14.31 13.21 -20.67
N ILE A 48 14.53 12.37 -19.65
CA ILE A 48 14.85 12.84 -18.28
C ILE A 48 16.06 13.79 -18.28
N TYR A 49 17.06 13.50 -19.12
CA TYR A 49 18.21 14.39 -19.32
C TYR A 49 17.80 15.78 -19.86
N GLN A 50 16.94 15.85 -20.87
CA GLN A 50 16.48 17.12 -21.45
C GLN A 50 15.68 17.94 -20.43
N MET A 51 14.77 17.28 -19.68
CA MET A 51 14.01 17.92 -18.60
C MET A 51 14.94 18.49 -17.52
N PHE A 52 15.92 17.71 -17.08
CA PHE A 52 16.89 18.15 -16.07
C PHE A 52 17.78 19.28 -16.60
N GLN A 53 18.26 19.19 -17.85
CA GLN A 53 19.10 20.21 -18.47
C GLN A 53 18.35 21.54 -18.63
N GLU A 54 17.06 21.51 -18.95
CA GLU A 54 16.21 22.72 -18.98
C GLU A 54 16.13 23.40 -17.60
N THR A 55 15.83 22.63 -16.55
CA THR A 55 15.79 23.17 -15.18
C THR A 55 17.16 23.69 -14.73
N VAL A 56 18.26 23.00 -15.04
CA VAL A 56 19.62 23.44 -14.68
C VAL A 56 20.05 24.70 -15.44
N ARG A 57 19.64 24.84 -16.70
CA ARG A 57 19.87 26.04 -17.52
C ARG A 57 19.12 27.25 -16.96
N ASN A 58 17.85 27.07 -16.60
CA ASN A 58 16.96 28.17 -16.20
C ASN A 58 17.06 28.51 -14.70
N TYR A 59 17.33 27.52 -13.85
CA TYR A 59 17.24 27.60 -12.39
C TYR A 59 18.45 26.99 -11.65
N GLY A 60 19.56 26.71 -12.33
CA GLY A 60 20.72 26.00 -11.78
C GLY A 60 21.32 26.55 -10.47
N GLY A 61 21.12 27.83 -10.15
CA GLY A 61 21.54 28.44 -8.89
C GLY A 61 20.53 28.34 -7.73
N ARG A 62 19.33 27.79 -7.95
CA ARG A 62 18.36 27.52 -6.88
C ARG A 62 18.72 26.23 -6.14
N PRO A 63 18.48 26.16 -4.82
CA PRO A 63 18.42 24.88 -4.09
C PRO A 63 17.46 23.88 -4.76
N ALA A 64 17.86 22.62 -4.80
CA ALA A 64 17.09 21.50 -5.35
C ALA A 64 16.82 20.44 -4.27
N LEU A 65 17.84 20.11 -3.49
CA LEU A 65 17.80 19.07 -2.46
C LEU A 65 18.28 19.62 -1.12
N ALA A 66 17.69 19.17 -0.02
CA ALA A 66 18.10 19.52 1.34
C ALA A 66 18.01 18.29 2.27
N ALA A 67 19.05 18.03 3.05
CA ALA A 67 19.11 16.93 4.00
C ALA A 67 19.65 17.40 5.36
N LYS A 68 19.21 16.77 6.44
CA LYS A 68 19.77 17.02 7.78
C LYS A 68 21.06 16.24 7.99
N LYS A 69 22.06 16.91 8.53
CA LYS A 69 23.35 16.35 8.95
C LYS A 69 23.83 17.16 10.15
N ASP A 70 24.22 16.48 11.22
CA ASP A 70 24.63 17.09 12.49
C ASP A 70 23.63 18.15 12.99
N GLY A 71 22.33 17.87 12.81
CA GLY A 71 21.19 18.74 13.15
C GLY A 71 20.91 19.89 12.17
N ASN A 72 21.80 20.18 11.22
CA ASN A 72 21.71 21.31 10.30
C ASN A 72 21.25 20.87 8.90
N TRP A 73 20.59 21.77 8.15
CA TRP A 73 20.20 21.51 6.76
C TRP A 73 21.36 21.84 5.80
N GLU A 74 22.03 20.80 5.27
CA GLU A 74 22.89 20.95 4.09
C GLU A 74 22.00 20.95 2.82
N MET A 75 22.35 21.78 1.84
CA MET A 75 21.58 21.95 0.60
C MET A 75 22.48 21.80 -0.64
N LEU A 76 21.92 21.23 -1.71
CA LEU A 76 22.54 21.20 -3.04
C LEU A 76 21.71 22.04 -4.01
N THR A 77 22.36 22.91 -4.78
CA THR A 77 21.71 23.60 -5.91
C THR A 77 21.44 22.64 -7.07
N TYR A 78 20.53 23.02 -7.97
CA TYR A 78 20.27 22.28 -9.21
C TYR A 78 21.56 22.00 -10.02
N ARG A 79 22.51 22.94 -10.05
CA ARG A 79 23.80 22.79 -10.72
C ARG A 79 24.73 21.78 -10.02
N GLU A 80 24.72 21.73 -8.69
CA GLU A 80 25.53 20.77 -7.91
C GLU A 80 24.93 19.37 -7.96
N TYR A 81 23.60 19.26 -7.83
CA TYR A 81 22.87 18.01 -8.02
C TYR A 81 23.16 17.42 -9.41
N TYR A 82 23.04 18.21 -10.48
CA TYR A 82 23.36 17.79 -11.85
C TYR A 82 24.81 17.34 -12.03
N ARG A 83 25.78 18.03 -11.40
CA ARG A 83 27.20 17.62 -11.39
C ARG A 83 27.39 16.28 -10.69
N GLN A 84 26.74 16.05 -9.54
CA GLN A 84 26.83 14.77 -8.83
C GLN A 84 26.17 13.64 -9.62
N CYS A 85 25.03 13.86 -10.28
CA CYS A 85 24.43 12.87 -11.18
C CYS A 85 25.35 12.50 -12.35
N ARG A 86 26.05 13.46 -12.96
CA ARG A 86 27.05 13.17 -14.00
C ARG A 86 28.26 12.42 -13.46
N ALA A 87 28.73 12.73 -12.25
CA ALA A 87 29.80 11.97 -11.60
C ALA A 87 29.38 10.53 -11.33
N ALA A 88 28.20 10.31 -10.74
CA ALA A 88 27.63 8.98 -10.54
C ALA A 88 27.46 8.21 -11.86
N ALA A 89 26.97 8.85 -12.92
CA ALA A 89 26.84 8.24 -14.25
C ALA A 89 28.18 7.77 -14.82
N LYS A 90 29.22 8.61 -14.77
CA LYS A 90 30.58 8.21 -15.14
C LYS A 90 31.09 7.04 -14.32
N SER A 91 30.82 7.04 -13.02
CA SER A 91 31.25 5.96 -12.13
C SER A 91 30.51 4.65 -12.39
N PHE A 92 29.22 4.68 -12.74
CA PHE A 92 28.51 3.50 -13.22
C PHE A 92 29.10 2.97 -14.53
N LEU A 93 29.46 3.84 -15.48
CA LEU A 93 30.17 3.44 -16.71
C LEU A 93 31.55 2.82 -16.40
N LYS A 94 32.32 3.39 -15.46
CA LYS A 94 33.60 2.81 -14.99
C LYS A 94 33.42 1.44 -14.32
N LEU A 95 32.34 1.24 -13.58
CA LEU A 95 31.94 -0.05 -13.00
C LEU A 95 31.35 -1.02 -14.05
N GLY A 96 31.27 -0.62 -15.31
CA GLY A 96 30.82 -1.47 -16.41
C GLY A 96 29.30 -1.63 -16.48
N LEU A 97 28.50 -0.65 -16.03
CA LEU A 97 27.06 -0.63 -16.28
C LEU A 97 26.79 -0.65 -17.80
N GLU A 98 26.10 -1.69 -18.25
CA GLU A 98 25.65 -1.82 -19.63
C GLU A 98 24.28 -1.15 -19.85
N ARG A 99 23.96 -0.78 -21.10
CA ARG A 99 22.63 -0.23 -21.43
C ARG A 99 21.53 -1.20 -21.04
N TYR A 100 20.41 -0.64 -20.60
CA TYR A 100 19.20 -1.34 -20.16
C TYR A 100 19.39 -2.38 -19.03
N HIS A 101 20.54 -2.42 -18.37
CA HIS A 101 20.72 -3.21 -17.14
C HIS A 101 20.37 -2.39 -15.89
N GLY A 102 19.93 -3.06 -14.83
CA GLY A 102 19.50 -2.39 -13.60
C GLY A 102 20.64 -1.77 -12.79
N VAL A 103 20.36 -0.63 -12.15
CA VAL A 103 20.98 -0.23 -10.89
C VAL A 103 19.92 -0.29 -9.80
N GLY A 104 20.09 -1.23 -8.86
CA GLY A 104 19.14 -1.44 -7.77
C GLY A 104 19.48 -0.59 -6.54
N ILE A 105 18.55 0.27 -6.13
CA ILE A 105 18.75 1.27 -5.06
C ILE A 105 17.93 0.86 -3.82
N LEU A 106 18.63 0.35 -2.80
CA LEU A 106 18.07 -0.20 -1.56
C LEU A 106 18.42 0.69 -0.36
N GLY A 107 17.56 1.68 -0.10
CA GLY A 107 17.77 2.62 1.00
C GLY A 107 16.55 3.51 1.27
N PHE A 108 16.59 4.24 2.38
CA PHE A 108 15.60 5.29 2.66
C PHE A 108 15.81 6.51 1.73
N ASN A 109 14.95 7.51 1.87
CA ASN A 109 14.96 8.70 1.00
C ASN A 109 16.15 9.60 1.35
N SER A 110 17.02 9.89 0.36
CA SER A 110 18.19 10.74 0.55
C SER A 110 18.66 11.40 -0.76
N PRO A 111 19.56 12.40 -0.71
CA PRO A 111 20.19 12.96 -1.91
C PRO A 111 20.95 11.90 -2.73
N GLU A 112 21.62 10.95 -2.07
CA GLU A 112 22.38 9.87 -2.71
C GLU A 112 21.45 8.94 -3.50
N TRP A 113 20.24 8.67 -3.00
CA TRP A 113 19.20 7.94 -3.73
C TRP A 113 18.85 8.68 -5.04
N PHE A 114 18.56 9.99 -4.93
CA PHE A 114 18.23 10.89 -6.06
C PHE A 114 19.38 11.05 -7.07
N ILE A 115 20.62 10.92 -6.63
CA ILE A 115 21.83 10.99 -7.48
C ILE A 115 22.11 9.65 -8.16
N ALA A 116 21.88 8.52 -7.47
CA ALA A 116 22.05 7.19 -8.02
C ALA A 116 21.00 6.87 -9.10
N ASP A 117 19.73 7.25 -8.90
CA ASP A 117 18.64 7.06 -9.85
C ASP A 117 18.92 7.77 -11.18
N ILE A 118 19.09 9.10 -11.13
CA ILE A 118 19.43 9.88 -12.33
C ILE A 118 20.80 9.49 -12.89
N GLY A 119 21.79 9.20 -12.03
CA GLY A 119 23.11 8.74 -12.47
C GLY A 119 23.04 7.47 -13.32
N CYS A 120 22.19 6.51 -12.93
CA CYS A 120 21.92 5.30 -13.71
C CYS A 120 21.30 5.64 -15.08
N ILE A 121 20.26 6.49 -15.08
CA ILE A 121 19.57 6.91 -16.31
C ILE A 121 20.54 7.64 -17.26
N LEU A 122 21.37 8.56 -16.75
CA LEU A 122 22.38 9.25 -17.57
C LEU A 122 23.45 8.31 -18.13
N ALA A 123 23.72 7.18 -17.45
CA ALA A 123 24.58 6.10 -17.93
C ALA A 123 23.84 5.07 -18.82
N GLY A 124 22.55 5.28 -19.14
CA GLY A 124 21.77 4.44 -20.04
C GLY A 124 21.28 3.10 -19.44
N GLY A 125 21.41 2.93 -18.13
CA GLY A 125 20.83 1.81 -17.39
C GLY A 125 19.38 2.08 -16.96
N LEU A 126 18.80 1.13 -16.23
CA LEU A 126 17.46 1.25 -15.64
C LEU A 126 17.57 1.55 -14.15
N ALA A 127 16.95 2.63 -13.67
CA ALA A 127 16.87 2.91 -12.24
C ALA A 127 15.82 2.01 -11.57
N VAL A 128 16.20 1.30 -10.51
CA VAL A 128 15.34 0.28 -9.87
C VAL A 128 15.27 0.49 -8.35
N GLY A 129 14.16 1.01 -7.84
CA GLY A 129 13.97 1.18 -6.41
C GLY A 129 13.62 -0.13 -5.68
N ILE A 130 14.41 -0.52 -4.68
CA ILE A 130 14.18 -1.73 -3.86
C ILE A 130 13.77 -1.32 -2.44
N TYR A 131 12.64 -1.83 -1.95
CA TYR A 131 12.11 -1.46 -0.62
C TYR A 131 13.03 -1.93 0.51
N VAL A 132 13.38 -1.03 1.44
CA VAL A 132 14.15 -1.33 2.68
C VAL A 132 13.51 -2.39 3.58
N THR A 133 12.23 -2.70 3.38
CA THR A 133 11.47 -3.75 4.08
C THR A 133 11.61 -5.13 3.44
N ASN A 134 12.22 -5.26 2.25
CA ASN A 134 12.39 -6.55 1.58
C ASN A 134 13.36 -7.47 2.35
N SER A 135 13.09 -8.76 2.32
CA SER A 135 14.03 -9.82 2.75
C SER A 135 15.17 -9.99 1.74
N PRO A 136 16.26 -10.72 2.08
CA PRO A 136 17.34 -11.02 1.13
C PRO A 136 16.83 -11.64 -0.18
N GLU A 137 15.88 -12.57 -0.10
CA GLU A 137 15.32 -13.31 -1.24
C GLU A 137 14.44 -12.40 -2.11
N ALA A 138 13.70 -11.47 -1.49
CA ALA A 138 12.94 -10.45 -2.22
C ALA A 138 13.86 -9.39 -2.86
N CYS A 139 15.05 -9.14 -2.31
CA CYS A 139 16.08 -8.33 -2.96
C CYS A 139 16.73 -9.09 -4.12
N GLN A 140 17.04 -10.38 -3.94
CA GLN A 140 17.59 -11.26 -4.97
C GLN A 140 16.66 -11.32 -6.19
N TYR A 141 15.37 -11.55 -5.98
CA TYR A 141 14.39 -11.63 -7.06
C TYR A 141 14.37 -10.36 -7.92
N VAL A 142 14.34 -9.18 -7.28
CA VAL A 142 14.33 -7.89 -7.98
C VAL A 142 15.65 -7.66 -8.71
N ALA A 143 16.78 -7.81 -8.02
CA ALA A 143 18.11 -7.59 -8.60
C ALA A 143 18.42 -8.56 -9.76
N ASN A 144 17.95 -9.82 -9.68
CA ASN A 144 18.10 -10.78 -10.76
C ASN A 144 17.15 -10.48 -11.93
N ASN A 145 15.89 -10.10 -11.68
CA ASN A 145 14.92 -9.84 -12.75
C ASN A 145 15.22 -8.57 -13.58
N CYS A 146 15.90 -7.58 -13.01
CA CYS A 146 16.44 -6.43 -13.75
C CYS A 146 17.92 -6.59 -14.16
N GLU A 147 18.51 -7.77 -13.94
CA GLU A 147 19.93 -8.08 -14.21
C GLU A 147 20.89 -7.00 -13.70
N ALA A 148 20.72 -6.64 -12.41
CA ALA A 148 21.36 -5.50 -11.79
C ALA A 148 22.90 -5.59 -11.90
N ASN A 149 23.49 -4.65 -12.62
CA ASN A 149 24.94 -4.52 -12.78
C ASN A 149 25.58 -3.89 -11.53
N VAL A 150 24.87 -2.97 -10.86
CA VAL A 150 25.33 -2.33 -9.63
C VAL A 150 24.19 -2.29 -8.61
N LEU A 151 24.49 -2.49 -7.33
CA LEU A 151 23.56 -2.28 -6.23
C LEU A 151 24.04 -1.15 -5.32
N VAL A 152 23.18 -0.15 -5.13
CA VAL A 152 23.42 1.01 -4.27
C VAL A 152 22.60 0.82 -2.99
N VAL A 153 23.27 0.62 -1.86
CA VAL A 153 22.66 0.29 -0.57
C VAL A 153 22.89 1.42 0.44
N GLU A 154 21.93 1.67 1.34
CA GLU A 154 22.08 2.73 2.35
C GLU A 154 23.27 2.45 3.27
N ASN A 155 23.21 1.38 4.05
CA ASN A 155 24.10 1.10 5.18
C ASN A 155 24.34 -0.41 5.33
N HIS A 156 25.18 -0.79 6.29
CA HIS A 156 25.60 -2.18 6.50
C HIS A 156 24.41 -3.14 6.68
N LYS A 157 23.32 -2.71 7.33
CA LYS A 157 22.08 -3.50 7.49
C LYS A 157 21.43 -3.86 6.15
N GLN A 158 21.51 -2.99 5.14
CA GLN A 158 21.03 -3.30 3.78
C GLN A 158 22.08 -4.10 2.99
N LEU A 159 23.37 -3.79 3.16
CA LEU A 159 24.48 -4.52 2.55
C LEU A 159 24.45 -6.03 2.89
N ILE A 160 24.26 -6.40 4.17
CA ILE A 160 24.14 -7.80 4.62
C ILE A 160 23.09 -8.57 3.81
N LYS A 161 21.96 -7.95 3.46
CA LYS A 161 20.90 -8.62 2.69
C LYS A 161 21.38 -9.01 1.30
N ILE A 162 22.17 -8.14 0.66
CA ILE A 162 22.73 -8.38 -0.67
C ILE A 162 23.88 -9.41 -0.59
N LEU A 163 24.77 -9.30 0.41
CA LEU A 163 25.87 -10.25 0.58
C LEU A 163 25.36 -11.70 0.76
N LYS A 164 24.26 -11.89 1.50
CA LYS A 164 23.60 -13.21 1.68
C LYS A 164 23.08 -13.86 0.39
N VAL A 165 22.96 -13.12 -0.71
CA VAL A 165 22.43 -13.59 -2.00
C VAL A 165 23.33 -13.25 -3.19
N LYS A 166 24.55 -12.75 -2.93
CA LYS A 166 25.48 -12.25 -3.96
C LYS A 166 25.79 -13.30 -5.03
N ASP A 167 25.97 -14.55 -4.60
CA ASP A 167 26.30 -15.67 -5.48
C ASP A 167 25.12 -16.10 -6.39
N GLN A 168 23.93 -15.54 -6.16
CA GLN A 168 22.71 -15.75 -6.95
C GLN A 168 22.38 -14.54 -7.86
N LEU A 169 23.37 -13.66 -8.10
CA LEU A 169 23.23 -12.44 -8.90
C LEU A 169 24.35 -12.36 -9.97
N PRO A 170 24.29 -13.17 -11.04
CA PRO A 170 25.41 -13.36 -11.97
C PRO A 170 25.80 -12.11 -12.79
N HIS A 171 24.92 -11.11 -12.87
CA HIS A 171 25.19 -9.83 -13.55
C HIS A 171 25.82 -8.77 -12.63
N LEU A 172 25.92 -9.02 -11.31
CA LEU A 172 26.32 -8.03 -10.31
C LEU A 172 27.83 -7.77 -10.32
N LYS A 173 28.23 -6.62 -10.88
CA LYS A 173 29.62 -6.19 -11.01
C LYS A 173 30.12 -5.50 -9.74
N ALA A 174 29.29 -4.69 -9.08
CA ALA A 174 29.70 -3.93 -7.89
C ALA A 174 28.56 -3.58 -6.91
N ILE A 175 28.94 -3.24 -5.68
CA ILE A 175 28.04 -2.74 -4.63
C ILE A 175 28.59 -1.40 -4.10
N VAL A 176 27.71 -0.43 -3.87
CA VAL A 176 28.05 0.88 -3.28
C VAL A 176 27.25 1.08 -2.00
N GLN A 177 27.90 1.21 -0.84
CA GLN A 177 27.27 1.65 0.40
C GLN A 177 27.37 3.18 0.48
N TYR A 178 26.24 3.88 0.61
CA TYR A 178 26.23 5.35 0.54
C TYR A 178 26.27 6.09 1.88
N LYS A 179 26.01 5.39 2.99
CA LYS A 179 25.97 5.92 4.36
C LYS A 179 26.73 5.00 5.31
N ASP A 180 27.26 5.59 6.39
CA ASP A 180 28.11 4.94 7.39
C ASP A 180 29.43 4.39 6.79
N GLU A 181 30.43 4.10 7.62
CA GLU A 181 31.66 3.46 7.14
C GLU A 181 31.43 1.98 6.80
N LEU A 182 32.37 1.39 6.03
CA LEU A 182 32.33 -0.04 5.72
C LEU A 182 32.90 -0.84 6.89
N GLU A 183 32.07 -1.62 7.58
CA GLU A 183 32.51 -2.56 8.64
C GLU A 183 33.56 -3.55 8.12
N GLU A 184 33.46 -3.95 6.84
CA GLU A 184 34.45 -4.77 6.14
C GLU A 184 34.62 -4.27 4.69
N LYS A 185 35.88 -4.18 4.21
CA LYS A 185 36.20 -3.77 2.84
C LYS A 185 36.36 -4.99 1.93
N LEU A 186 35.32 -5.27 1.13
CA LEU A 186 35.28 -6.40 0.19
C LEU A 186 35.64 -6.01 -1.25
N PRO A 187 36.07 -6.96 -2.11
CA PRO A 187 36.21 -6.74 -3.54
C PRO A 187 34.91 -6.26 -4.19
N ASN A 188 35.03 -5.22 -5.02
CA ASN A 188 33.95 -4.48 -5.69
C ASN A 188 32.88 -3.89 -4.75
N LEU A 189 33.23 -3.63 -3.48
CA LEU A 189 32.42 -2.87 -2.52
C LEU A 189 33.04 -1.48 -2.29
N TYR A 190 32.26 -0.43 -2.51
CA TYR A 190 32.71 0.97 -2.46
C TYR A 190 31.86 1.80 -1.50
N THR A 191 32.47 2.80 -0.85
CA THR A 191 31.76 3.92 -0.21
C THR A 191 31.25 4.91 -1.27
N TRP A 192 30.31 5.79 -0.91
CA TRP A 192 29.88 6.90 -1.78
C TRP A 192 31.05 7.76 -2.29
N ASN A 193 31.98 8.10 -1.39
CA ASN A 193 33.11 8.98 -1.67
C ASN A 193 34.20 8.33 -2.55
N GLU A 194 34.31 7.01 -2.54
CA GLU A 194 35.08 6.27 -3.54
C GLU A 194 34.31 6.20 -4.86
N PHE A 195 33.03 5.80 -4.81
CA PHE A 195 32.17 5.64 -5.98
C PHE A 195 32.14 6.90 -6.83
N LEU A 196 31.86 8.09 -6.27
CA LEU A 196 31.84 9.35 -7.03
C LEU A 196 33.20 9.76 -7.66
N LYS A 197 34.30 9.09 -7.30
CA LYS A 197 35.65 9.33 -7.86
C LYS A 197 36.05 8.30 -8.93
N LEU A 198 35.46 7.10 -8.94
CA LEU A 198 35.79 6.04 -9.92
C LEU A 198 35.71 6.52 -11.37
N GLY A 199 34.67 7.31 -11.69
CA GLY A 199 34.41 7.83 -13.03
C GLY A 199 35.31 8.97 -13.49
N VAL A 200 36.34 9.37 -12.74
CA VAL A 200 37.17 10.56 -13.07
C VAL A 200 37.82 10.47 -14.47
N ASP A 201 38.26 9.28 -14.87
CA ASP A 201 38.90 9.04 -16.18
C ASP A 201 37.89 9.01 -17.35
N VAL A 202 36.60 8.90 -17.07
CA VAL A 202 35.56 8.81 -18.11
C VAL A 202 35.32 10.22 -18.65
N THR A 203 35.54 10.41 -19.94
CA THR A 203 35.41 11.74 -20.56
C THR A 203 33.97 12.25 -20.52
N GLU A 204 33.78 13.57 -20.53
CA GLU A 204 32.43 14.14 -20.69
C GLU A 204 31.79 13.72 -22.02
N GLU A 205 32.61 13.49 -23.06
CA GLU A 205 32.17 13.03 -24.37
C GLU A 205 31.63 11.59 -24.35
N ALA A 206 32.31 10.66 -23.66
CA ALA A 206 31.83 9.29 -23.51
C ALA A 206 30.44 9.25 -22.85
N LEU A 207 30.27 9.97 -21.73
CA LEU A 207 28.96 10.11 -21.08
C LEU A 207 27.94 10.81 -22.00
N ASN A 208 28.32 11.89 -22.68
CA ASN A 208 27.41 12.61 -23.59
C ASN A 208 26.96 11.74 -24.77
N ASN A 209 27.77 10.80 -25.24
CA ASN A 209 27.37 9.90 -26.32
C ASN A 209 26.40 8.81 -25.85
N VAL A 210 26.51 8.36 -24.59
CA VAL A 210 25.51 7.49 -23.93
C VAL A 210 24.20 8.23 -23.62
N ILE A 211 24.27 9.53 -23.31
CA ILE A 211 23.08 10.39 -23.14
C ILE A 211 22.37 10.64 -24.48
N LYS A 212 23.13 10.85 -25.57
CA LYS A 212 22.58 11.08 -26.92
C LYS A 212 21.94 9.84 -27.56
N SER A 213 22.31 8.63 -27.14
CA SER A 213 21.75 7.38 -27.68
C SER A 213 20.45 6.93 -27.01
N GLN A 214 19.96 7.70 -26.01
CA GLN A 214 18.68 7.51 -25.36
C GLN A 214 17.58 8.37 -26.01
N VAL A 215 16.39 7.80 -26.20
CA VAL A 215 15.23 8.47 -26.80
C VAL A 215 14.00 8.39 -25.90
N ALA A 216 13.07 9.35 -26.02
CA ALA A 216 12.01 9.54 -25.04
C ALA A 216 11.10 8.31 -24.83
N ASN A 217 10.96 7.45 -25.85
CA ASN A 217 10.11 6.25 -25.82
C ASN A 217 10.82 4.94 -25.45
N GLU A 218 12.09 4.98 -25.01
CA GLU A 218 12.80 3.85 -24.38
C GLU A 218 12.56 3.78 -22.86
N CYS A 219 12.76 2.60 -22.28
CA CYS A 219 12.67 2.36 -20.84
C CYS A 219 13.86 2.98 -20.08
N CYS A 220 13.59 3.61 -18.93
CA CYS A 220 14.62 4.18 -18.05
C CYS A 220 14.44 3.86 -16.56
N SER A 221 13.26 3.39 -16.13
CA SER A 221 12.98 3.06 -14.73
C SER A 221 12.08 1.84 -14.58
N LEU A 222 12.31 1.06 -13.52
CA LEU A 222 11.52 -0.12 -13.15
C LEU A 222 10.91 0.05 -11.75
N ILE A 223 9.58 0.07 -11.67
CA ILE A 223 8.84 0.08 -10.40
C ILE A 223 8.34 -1.33 -10.08
N TYR A 224 8.81 -1.92 -8.99
CA TYR A 224 8.39 -3.27 -8.60
C TYR A 224 7.11 -3.27 -7.76
N THR A 225 6.00 -3.73 -8.34
CA THR A 225 4.69 -3.80 -7.66
C THR A 225 4.46 -5.17 -7.02
N SER A 226 4.06 -5.21 -5.75
CA SER A 226 3.67 -6.45 -5.06
C SER A 226 2.25 -6.89 -5.49
N GLY A 227 2.16 -7.52 -6.66
CA GLY A 227 0.90 -8.00 -7.23
C GLY A 227 0.27 -9.16 -6.44
N THR A 228 -0.99 -9.49 -6.74
CA THR A 228 -1.74 -10.60 -6.13
C THR A 228 -1.17 -11.99 -6.44
N THR A 229 -0.21 -12.07 -7.37
CA THR A 229 0.39 -13.29 -7.94
C THR A 229 1.67 -13.76 -7.23
N GLY A 230 1.96 -13.25 -6.03
CA GLY A 230 3.06 -13.70 -5.18
C GLY A 230 4.39 -13.01 -5.49
N HIS A 231 4.90 -13.14 -6.71
CA HIS A 231 6.13 -12.44 -7.13
C HIS A 231 5.85 -10.98 -7.51
N PRO A 232 6.74 -10.03 -7.16
CA PRO A 232 6.66 -8.66 -7.64
C PRO A 232 6.75 -8.57 -9.17
N LYS A 233 6.08 -7.59 -9.79
CA LYS A 233 6.20 -7.32 -11.23
C LYS A 233 7.04 -6.06 -11.47
N GLY A 234 8.02 -6.11 -12.37
CA GLY A 234 8.75 -4.93 -12.82
C GLY A 234 7.94 -4.14 -13.84
N VAL A 235 7.32 -3.03 -13.42
CA VAL A 235 6.60 -2.08 -14.30
C VAL A 235 7.64 -1.24 -15.05
N MET A 236 7.67 -1.35 -16.38
CA MET A 236 8.61 -0.63 -17.24
C MET A 236 8.10 0.77 -17.58
N LEU A 237 8.86 1.80 -17.18
CA LEU A 237 8.56 3.20 -17.42
C LEU A 237 9.54 3.80 -18.42
N SER A 238 9.01 4.45 -19.46
CA SER A 238 9.78 5.24 -20.41
C SER A 238 10.12 6.64 -19.88
N HIS A 239 11.08 7.32 -20.50
CA HIS A 239 11.32 8.72 -20.16
C HIS A 239 10.08 9.60 -20.43
N ASP A 240 9.34 9.35 -21.52
CA ASP A 240 8.12 10.10 -21.83
C ASP A 240 7.03 9.89 -20.79
N ASN A 241 6.83 8.64 -20.32
CA ASN A 241 5.88 8.35 -19.25
C ASN A 241 6.09 9.27 -18.04
N ILE A 242 7.35 9.43 -17.63
CA ILE A 242 7.76 10.17 -16.42
C ILE A 242 7.80 11.69 -16.66
N THR A 243 8.43 12.14 -17.74
CA THR A 243 8.56 13.59 -18.03
C THR A 243 7.20 14.21 -18.35
N TRP A 244 6.34 13.50 -19.08
CA TRP A 244 5.00 13.96 -19.40
C TRP A 244 4.11 14.06 -18.16
N ILE A 245 4.05 13.02 -17.31
CA ILE A 245 3.20 13.08 -16.11
C ILE A 245 3.71 14.13 -15.11
N ALA A 246 5.03 14.34 -15.01
CA ALA A 246 5.60 15.41 -14.20
C ALA A 246 5.16 16.80 -14.70
N ASN A 247 5.14 17.03 -16.02
CA ASN A 247 4.64 18.29 -16.59
C ASN A 247 3.12 18.44 -16.40
N ALA A 248 2.34 17.41 -16.75
CA ALA A 248 0.88 17.44 -16.73
C ALA A 248 0.32 17.59 -15.31
N ALA A 249 0.78 16.78 -14.35
CA ALA A 249 0.32 16.82 -12.95
C ALA A 249 0.69 18.14 -12.23
N GLY A 250 1.86 18.71 -12.55
CA GLY A 250 2.23 20.03 -12.02
C GLY A 250 1.46 21.18 -12.68
N THR A 251 1.17 21.08 -13.98
CA THR A 251 0.40 22.11 -14.71
C THR A 251 -1.05 22.17 -14.24
N ILE A 252 -1.74 21.02 -14.11
CA ILE A 252 -3.12 20.96 -13.61
C ILE A 252 -3.24 21.37 -12.13
N SER A 253 -2.15 21.26 -11.36
CA SER A 253 -2.07 21.71 -9.96
C SER A 253 -1.60 23.18 -9.83
N GLU A 254 -1.58 23.95 -10.93
CA GLU A 254 -1.15 25.35 -11.00
C GLU A 254 0.24 25.63 -10.39
N LEU A 255 1.16 24.66 -10.49
CA LEU A 255 2.48 24.79 -9.85
C LEU A 255 3.33 25.85 -10.56
N LYS A 256 3.71 26.88 -9.80
CA LYS A 256 4.64 27.91 -10.27
C LYS A 256 6.09 27.44 -10.13
N GLN A 257 6.88 27.75 -11.16
CA GLN A 257 8.31 27.45 -11.26
C GLN A 257 9.09 28.06 -10.08
N GLY A 258 9.80 27.21 -9.35
CA GLY A 258 10.64 27.61 -8.22
C GLY A 258 9.90 28.04 -6.95
N GLU A 259 8.58 27.86 -6.85
CA GLU A 259 7.83 28.10 -5.61
C GLU A 259 7.72 26.86 -4.71
N GLN A 260 7.97 25.66 -5.24
CA GLN A 260 7.63 24.42 -4.53
C GLN A 260 8.62 24.07 -3.44
N VAL A 261 8.08 23.73 -2.26
CA VAL A 261 8.82 23.20 -1.12
C VAL A 261 8.12 21.92 -0.67
N LEU A 262 8.82 20.79 -0.70
CA LEU A 262 8.28 19.45 -0.45
C LEU A 262 9.11 18.70 0.59
N VAL A 263 8.49 17.76 1.28
CA VAL A 263 9.14 16.86 2.26
C VAL A 263 9.05 15.43 1.74
N SER A 264 10.20 14.84 1.40
CA SER A 264 10.30 13.46 0.93
C SER A 264 10.41 12.50 2.11
N TYR A 265 9.43 11.59 2.22
CA TYR A 265 9.34 10.60 3.28
C TYR A 265 8.60 9.30 2.89
N LEU A 266 7.92 9.29 1.74
CA LEU A 266 7.27 8.11 1.19
C LEU A 266 8.32 7.28 0.43
N PRO A 267 8.35 5.93 0.51
CA PRO A 267 9.45 5.14 -0.05
C PRO A 267 9.66 5.39 -1.55
N LEU A 268 10.87 5.80 -1.96
CA LEU A 268 11.21 6.08 -3.37
C LEU A 268 11.20 4.85 -4.29
N SER A 269 11.06 3.65 -3.72
CA SER A 269 10.72 2.41 -4.44
C SER A 269 9.26 2.38 -4.96
N HIS A 270 8.46 3.41 -4.67
CA HIS A 270 7.06 3.55 -5.09
C HIS A 270 6.88 4.76 -6.00
N VAL A 271 6.18 4.58 -7.12
CA VAL A 271 6.02 5.61 -8.18
C VAL A 271 5.56 6.97 -7.66
N ALA A 272 4.62 6.99 -6.70
CA ALA A 272 4.05 8.24 -6.19
C ALA A 272 5.08 9.11 -5.46
N ALA A 273 6.08 8.51 -4.82
CA ALA A 273 7.17 9.24 -4.17
C ALA A 273 8.12 9.82 -5.22
N GLN A 274 8.52 9.04 -6.25
CA GLN A 274 9.38 9.55 -7.32
C GLN A 274 8.71 10.69 -8.10
N VAL A 275 7.45 10.52 -8.50
CA VAL A 275 6.71 11.52 -9.27
C VAL A 275 6.53 12.82 -8.48
N ASN A 276 6.12 12.73 -7.21
CA ASN A 276 5.92 13.90 -6.36
C ASN A 276 7.26 14.56 -5.92
N ASP A 277 8.17 13.77 -5.35
CA ASP A 277 9.35 14.27 -4.64
C ASP A 277 10.54 14.58 -5.56
N MET A 278 10.63 13.93 -6.73
CA MET A 278 11.76 14.04 -7.65
C MET A 278 11.36 14.64 -9.00
N TRP A 279 10.42 14.02 -9.72
CA TRP A 279 10.13 14.39 -11.10
C TRP A 279 9.34 15.70 -11.23
N ILE A 280 8.25 15.89 -10.47
CA ILE A 280 7.52 17.17 -10.41
C ILE A 280 8.42 18.27 -9.82
N CYS A 281 9.15 17.98 -8.74
CA CYS A 281 10.13 18.92 -8.18
C CYS A 281 11.13 19.41 -9.23
N MET A 282 11.79 18.50 -9.96
CA MET A 282 12.72 18.86 -11.03
C MET A 282 12.04 19.66 -12.13
N ARG A 283 10.86 19.23 -12.61
CA ARG A 283 10.14 19.91 -13.70
C ARG A 283 9.72 21.33 -13.34
N PHE A 284 9.42 21.58 -12.06
CA PHE A 284 8.96 22.87 -11.53
C PHE A 284 10.00 23.58 -10.65
N ALA A 285 11.28 23.22 -10.76
CA ALA A 285 12.42 23.82 -10.05
C ALA A 285 12.26 23.96 -8.52
N GLY A 286 11.52 23.04 -7.90
CA GLY A 286 11.24 23.02 -6.46
C GLY A 286 12.42 22.56 -5.60
N ILE A 287 12.26 22.63 -4.27
CA ILE A 287 13.21 22.06 -3.32
C ILE A 287 12.59 20.90 -2.54
N THR A 288 13.30 19.77 -2.53
CA THR A 288 12.94 18.56 -1.78
C THR A 288 13.78 18.44 -0.51
N TYR A 289 13.11 18.49 0.64
CA TYR A 289 13.71 18.24 1.95
C TYR A 289 13.53 16.77 2.32
N PHE A 290 14.61 16.06 2.62
CA PHE A 290 14.55 14.67 3.06
C PHE A 290 14.20 14.57 4.55
N ALA A 291 13.18 13.78 4.88
CA ALA A 291 12.84 13.47 6.26
C ALA A 291 13.80 12.43 6.84
N GLU A 292 14.06 12.50 8.15
CA GLU A 292 14.98 11.60 8.84
C GLU A 292 14.40 10.16 8.87
N PRO A 293 15.23 9.08 8.84
CA PRO A 293 14.74 7.70 8.68
C PRO A 293 13.85 7.15 9.83
N ASP A 294 13.63 7.92 10.89
CA ASP A 294 12.69 7.62 11.96
C ASP A 294 11.26 8.14 11.67
N ALA A 295 11.06 8.98 10.65
CA ALA A 295 9.82 9.73 10.36
C ALA A 295 8.53 8.88 10.34
N LEU A 296 8.63 7.58 10.04
CA LEU A 296 7.53 6.62 9.99
C LEU A 296 7.57 5.55 11.10
N LYS A 297 8.56 5.57 12.01
CA LYS A 297 8.64 4.61 13.13
C LYS A 297 7.45 4.73 14.06
N ALA A 298 6.98 3.58 14.55
CA ALA A 298 5.59 3.44 14.95
C ALA A 298 5.23 4.06 16.30
N SER A 299 6.20 4.27 17.19
CA SER A 299 6.03 4.98 18.47
C SER A 299 5.61 6.45 18.31
N PHE A 300 5.65 7.02 17.09
CA PHE A 300 5.11 8.35 16.81
C PHE A 300 4.71 8.52 15.32
N MET A 301 4.75 9.75 14.85
CA MET A 301 5.04 10.10 13.45
C MET A 301 6.50 10.59 13.39
N GLY A 302 7.42 9.80 13.96
CA GLY A 302 8.84 10.12 14.27
C GLY A 302 9.21 11.61 14.35
N SER A 303 10.25 11.96 13.60
CA SER A 303 10.62 13.34 13.25
C SER A 303 9.62 14.04 12.32
N LEU A 304 8.73 13.34 11.60
CA LEU A 304 7.95 13.89 10.47
C LEU A 304 7.19 15.19 10.80
N VAL A 305 6.50 15.27 11.93
CA VAL A 305 5.78 16.51 12.32
C VAL A 305 6.74 17.65 12.68
N ASN A 306 7.95 17.33 13.15
CA ASN A 306 8.99 18.33 13.39
C ASN A 306 9.58 18.77 12.05
N THR A 307 9.93 17.85 11.14
CA THR A 307 10.36 18.15 9.76
C THR A 307 9.34 19.03 9.02
N LEU A 308 8.03 18.75 9.15
CA LEU A 308 6.98 19.61 8.57
C LEU A 308 6.96 21.02 9.17
N ARG A 309 7.26 21.19 10.47
CA ARG A 309 7.38 22.51 11.13
C ARG A 309 8.66 23.24 10.78
N ASP A 310 9.75 22.52 10.57
CA ASP A 310 11.05 23.05 10.15
C ASP A 310 10.97 23.59 8.71
N VAL A 311 10.39 22.78 7.81
CA VAL A 311 10.36 23.02 6.35
C VAL A 311 9.17 23.87 5.90
N ARG A 312 8.00 23.67 6.54
CA ARG A 312 6.70 24.28 6.19
C ARG A 312 6.40 24.20 4.69
N PRO A 313 6.13 23.00 4.14
CA PRO A 313 6.04 22.78 2.69
C PRO A 313 4.85 23.53 2.03
N THR A 314 4.92 23.70 0.71
CA THR A 314 3.85 24.30 -0.11
C THR A 314 2.81 23.29 -0.58
N THR A 315 3.17 22.01 -0.59
CA THR A 315 2.30 20.88 -0.92
C THR A 315 2.67 19.71 -0.01
N PHE A 316 1.71 18.90 0.41
CA PHE A 316 1.99 17.69 1.19
C PHE A 316 1.11 16.52 0.74
N LEU A 317 1.73 15.44 0.28
CA LEU A 317 1.07 14.19 -0.09
C LEU A 317 1.25 13.17 1.04
N GLY A 318 0.14 12.67 1.58
CA GLY A 318 0.15 11.61 2.59
C GLY A 318 -0.84 10.49 2.29
N VAL A 319 -0.43 9.24 2.45
CA VAL A 319 -1.34 8.08 2.37
C VAL A 319 -2.37 8.14 3.53
N PRO A 320 -3.58 7.55 3.39
CA PRO A 320 -4.66 7.65 4.38
C PRO A 320 -4.22 7.39 5.83
N ARG A 321 -3.37 6.38 6.07
CA ARG A 321 -2.86 6.04 7.41
C ARG A 321 -2.04 7.15 8.08
N VAL A 322 -1.45 8.07 7.32
CA VAL A 322 -0.76 9.26 7.85
C VAL A 322 -1.79 10.30 8.32
N TRP A 323 -2.83 10.54 7.53
CA TRP A 323 -3.95 11.42 7.90
C TRP A 323 -4.73 10.88 9.10
N GLU A 324 -5.02 9.58 9.13
CA GLU A 324 -5.61 8.90 10.30
C GLU A 324 -4.77 9.12 11.57
N LYS A 325 -3.46 8.85 11.53
CA LYS A 325 -2.56 9.05 12.69
C LYS A 325 -2.45 10.52 13.11
N MET A 326 -2.41 11.47 12.17
CA MET A 326 -2.50 12.91 12.47
C MET A 326 -3.82 13.22 13.19
N GLN A 327 -4.94 12.72 12.67
CA GLN A 327 -6.27 12.88 13.24
C GLN A 327 -6.36 12.31 14.66
N GLU A 328 -5.89 11.08 14.91
CA GLU A 328 -5.95 10.45 16.23
C GLU A 328 -5.16 11.25 17.27
N LYS A 329 -3.95 11.69 16.89
CA LYS A 329 -3.11 12.55 17.72
C LYS A 329 -3.76 13.91 18.00
N MET A 330 -4.43 14.51 17.01
CA MET A 330 -5.18 15.76 17.19
C MET A 330 -6.46 15.57 18.04
N LYS A 331 -7.21 14.46 17.86
CA LYS A 331 -8.35 14.06 18.71
C LYS A 331 -7.88 13.88 20.17
N ALA A 332 -6.73 13.22 20.40
CA ALA A 332 -6.14 13.02 21.73
C ALA A 332 -5.59 14.32 22.38
N MET A 333 -4.93 15.20 21.63
CA MET A 333 -4.49 16.51 22.12
C MET A 333 -5.68 17.42 22.47
N GLY A 334 -6.75 17.38 21.66
CA GLY A 334 -8.00 18.11 21.92
C GLY A 334 -8.73 17.64 23.19
N ALA A 335 -8.68 16.34 23.50
CA ALA A 335 -9.27 15.79 24.73
C ALA A 335 -8.61 16.35 26.01
N LYS A 336 -7.30 16.63 25.97
CA LYS A 336 -6.52 17.22 27.08
C LYS A 336 -6.72 18.74 27.24
N ALA A 337 -7.48 19.40 26.36
CA ALA A 337 -7.71 20.84 26.43
C ALA A 337 -8.82 21.22 27.42
N SER A 338 -8.68 22.38 28.08
CA SER A 338 -9.69 22.95 28.99
C SER A 338 -11.08 23.07 28.32
N MET A 339 -12.16 22.96 29.11
CA MET A 339 -13.53 22.95 28.59
C MET A 339 -13.88 24.17 27.70
N VAL A 340 -13.38 25.36 28.02
CA VAL A 340 -13.56 26.57 27.18
C VAL A 340 -12.88 26.40 25.81
N ARG A 341 -11.60 26.00 25.78
CA ARG A 341 -10.88 25.70 24.52
C ARG A 341 -11.58 24.60 23.70
N ARG A 342 -12.14 23.57 24.36
CA ARG A 342 -12.94 22.53 23.70
C ARG A 342 -14.21 23.10 23.05
N LYS A 343 -15.00 23.91 23.75
CA LYS A 343 -16.20 24.56 23.19
C LYS A 343 -15.85 25.45 21.98
N VAL A 344 -14.80 26.27 22.07
CA VAL A 344 -14.31 27.10 20.95
C VAL A 344 -13.85 26.24 19.78
N ALA A 345 -13.15 25.13 20.01
CA ALA A 345 -12.73 24.22 18.96
C ALA A 345 -13.91 23.51 18.26
N THR A 346 -14.93 23.08 19.00
CA THR A 346 -16.15 22.47 18.43
C THR A 346 -16.93 23.47 17.57
N TRP A 347 -17.10 24.72 18.04
CA TRP A 347 -17.72 25.78 17.24
C TRP A 347 -16.92 26.13 15.99
N ALA A 348 -15.58 26.26 16.10
CA ALA A 348 -14.73 26.51 14.94
C ALA A 348 -14.84 25.37 13.92
N LYS A 349 -14.94 24.11 14.38
CA LYS A 349 -15.10 22.94 13.49
C LYS A 349 -16.37 22.97 12.67
N SER A 350 -17.54 23.29 13.25
CA SER A 350 -18.79 23.36 12.48
C SER A 350 -18.74 24.46 11.43
N ILE A 351 -18.18 25.62 11.78
CA ILE A 351 -17.95 26.73 10.84
C ILE A 351 -16.99 26.35 9.71
N GLY A 352 -15.89 25.64 9.99
CA GLY A 352 -14.91 25.20 8.99
C GLY A 352 -15.46 24.13 8.04
N LEU A 353 -16.22 23.17 8.58
CA LEU A 353 -16.86 22.11 7.79
C LEU A 353 -17.95 22.68 6.86
N GLN A 354 -18.79 23.59 7.37
CA GLN A 354 -19.79 24.29 6.56
C GLN A 354 -19.13 25.12 5.45
N ALA A 355 -18.06 25.88 5.76
CA ALA A 355 -17.32 26.65 4.76
C ALA A 355 -16.75 25.75 3.63
N SER A 356 -16.19 24.60 4.00
CA SER A 356 -15.63 23.64 3.04
C SER A 356 -16.71 23.01 2.16
N TYR A 357 -17.88 22.70 2.72
CA TYR A 357 -19.03 22.21 1.95
C TYR A 357 -19.65 23.27 1.03
N ASN A 358 -19.71 24.53 1.47
CA ASN A 358 -20.17 25.63 0.61
C ASN A 358 -19.23 25.80 -0.60
N ALA A 359 -17.92 25.87 -0.37
CA ALA A 359 -16.92 26.00 -1.44
C ALA A 359 -16.95 24.82 -2.42
N MET A 360 -17.04 23.57 -1.93
CA MET A 360 -17.18 22.37 -2.76
C MET A 360 -18.41 22.44 -3.69
N ASN A 361 -19.52 22.97 -3.18
CA ASN A 361 -20.77 23.16 -3.93
C ASN A 361 -20.78 24.43 -4.81
N GLY A 362 -19.64 25.09 -5.02
CA GLY A 362 -19.52 26.28 -5.86
C GLY A 362 -20.08 27.56 -5.23
N SER A 363 -20.12 27.62 -3.90
CA SER A 363 -20.63 28.79 -3.15
C SER A 363 -19.53 29.42 -2.29
N ASP A 364 -19.13 30.65 -2.63
CA ASP A 364 -18.20 31.47 -1.86
C ASP A 364 -18.79 32.02 -0.53
N LEU A 365 -19.98 31.54 -0.13
CA LEU A 365 -20.64 31.96 1.12
C LEU A 365 -19.90 31.41 2.35
N VAL A 366 -18.95 32.20 2.84
CA VAL A 366 -18.23 31.93 4.09
C VAL A 366 -19.14 32.15 5.31
N PRO A 367 -19.32 31.16 6.21
CA PRO A 367 -20.22 31.28 7.37
C PRO A 367 -19.79 32.37 8.36
N TRP A 368 -20.78 32.98 9.03
CA TRP A 368 -20.54 34.04 10.01
C TRP A 368 -19.61 33.57 11.14
N GLY A 369 -18.58 34.38 11.45
CA GLY A 369 -17.56 34.05 12.43
C GLY A 369 -16.37 33.22 11.90
N TYR A 370 -16.34 32.81 10.64
CA TYR A 370 -15.21 32.08 10.04
C TYR A 370 -13.85 32.80 10.20
N MET A 371 -13.79 34.12 10.03
CA MET A 371 -12.54 34.88 10.26
C MET A 371 -12.03 34.73 11.70
N LEU A 372 -12.93 34.68 12.68
CA LEU A 372 -12.62 34.46 14.09
C LEU A 372 -12.20 33.00 14.32
N ALA A 373 -12.88 32.02 13.72
CA ALA A 373 -12.49 30.61 13.77
C ALA A 373 -11.10 30.36 13.15
N ASN A 374 -10.79 31.02 12.04
CA ASN A 374 -9.48 30.96 11.37
C ASN A 374 -8.36 31.52 12.24
N ASN A 375 -8.57 32.69 12.85
CA ASN A 375 -7.56 33.32 13.71
C ASN A 375 -7.42 32.64 15.09
N LEU A 376 -8.50 32.16 15.69
CA LEU A 376 -8.46 31.48 16.99
C LEU A 376 -7.97 30.04 16.90
N VAL A 377 -8.33 29.31 15.83
CA VAL A 377 -8.14 27.85 15.70
C VAL A 377 -7.39 27.48 14.41
N PHE A 378 -7.95 27.67 13.21
CA PHE A 378 -7.43 27.02 11.99
C PHE A 378 -5.97 27.37 11.69
N LYS A 379 -5.60 28.67 11.75
CA LYS A 379 -4.23 29.13 11.54
C LYS A 379 -3.25 28.49 12.54
N LYS A 380 -3.66 28.33 13.80
CA LYS A 380 -2.83 27.71 14.84
C LYS A 380 -2.69 26.20 14.64
N VAL A 381 -3.73 25.52 14.16
CA VAL A 381 -3.68 24.10 13.81
C VAL A 381 -2.76 23.86 12.62
N ARG A 382 -2.90 24.64 11.54
CA ARG A 382 -1.99 24.56 10.38
C ARG A 382 -0.52 24.80 10.78
N VAL A 383 -0.23 25.85 11.56
CA VAL A 383 1.13 26.13 12.07
C VAL A 383 1.64 24.98 12.96
N ALA A 384 0.81 24.44 13.85
CA ALA A 384 1.18 23.33 14.73
C ALA A 384 1.44 21.99 13.99
N LEU A 385 0.99 21.86 12.74
CA LEU A 385 1.27 20.74 11.85
C LEU A 385 2.38 21.03 10.83
N GLY A 386 2.83 22.29 10.69
CA GLY A 386 3.72 22.75 9.61
C GLY A 386 3.01 23.01 8.26
N LEU A 387 1.70 22.82 8.19
CA LEU A 387 0.90 22.91 6.95
C LEU A 387 0.33 24.32 6.69
N ASP A 388 0.93 25.37 7.25
CA ASP A 388 0.43 26.76 7.11
C ASP A 388 0.87 27.46 5.82
N ARG A 389 1.86 26.90 5.12
CA ARG A 389 2.24 27.27 3.75
C ARG A 389 1.63 26.34 2.68
N CYS A 390 0.96 25.25 3.07
CA CYS A 390 0.40 24.30 2.11
C CYS A 390 -0.77 24.92 1.34
N LYS A 391 -0.63 24.98 0.01
CA LYS A 391 -1.69 25.35 -0.94
C LYS A 391 -2.65 24.18 -1.17
N ALA A 392 -2.11 22.96 -1.19
CA ALA A 392 -2.88 21.71 -1.31
C ALA A 392 -2.30 20.62 -0.39
N CYS A 393 -3.19 19.81 0.18
CA CYS A 393 -2.86 18.58 0.90
C CYS A 393 -3.50 17.42 0.15
N TYR A 394 -2.71 16.43 -0.26
CA TYR A 394 -3.16 15.31 -1.09
C TYR A 394 -3.22 14.01 -0.30
N THR A 395 -4.14 13.13 -0.70
CA THR A 395 -4.22 11.74 -0.26
C THR A 395 -4.44 10.82 -1.44
N GLY A 396 -4.01 9.56 -1.33
CA GLY A 396 -4.14 8.60 -2.42
C GLY A 396 -3.42 7.29 -2.15
N ALA A 397 -3.21 6.53 -3.22
CA ALA A 397 -2.79 5.12 -3.24
C ALA A 397 -3.80 4.15 -2.58
N ALA A 398 -4.49 4.50 -1.51
CA ALA A 398 -5.56 3.72 -0.89
C ALA A 398 -6.78 4.60 -0.57
N PRO A 399 -8.00 4.03 -0.41
CA PRO A 399 -9.18 4.75 0.03
C PRO A 399 -9.01 5.40 1.42
N ILE A 400 -9.71 6.51 1.64
CA ILE A 400 -9.74 7.26 2.91
C ILE A 400 -11.18 7.37 3.42
N THR A 401 -11.38 7.38 4.74
CA THR A 401 -12.73 7.44 5.33
C THR A 401 -13.30 8.86 5.33
N LYS A 402 -14.64 8.96 5.23
CA LYS A 402 -15.36 10.25 5.25
C LYS A 402 -15.12 11.07 6.52
N ASP A 403 -15.12 10.45 7.72
CA ASP A 403 -14.74 11.11 8.98
C ASP A 403 -13.37 11.78 8.86
N THR A 404 -12.38 11.13 8.22
CA THR A 404 -11.05 11.72 8.07
C THR A 404 -11.08 12.94 7.15
N LEU A 405 -11.76 12.87 5.99
CA LEU A 405 -11.92 14.02 5.09
C LEU A 405 -12.63 15.20 5.79
N GLU A 406 -13.79 14.95 6.41
CA GLU A 406 -14.57 15.97 7.12
C GLU A 406 -13.80 16.54 8.33
N TYR A 407 -13.01 15.72 9.02
CA TYR A 407 -12.22 16.17 10.16
C TYR A 407 -11.14 17.18 9.78
N PHE A 408 -10.44 16.99 8.67
CA PHE A 408 -9.44 17.96 8.19
C PHE A 408 -10.10 19.16 7.50
N MET A 409 -11.19 18.98 6.75
CA MET A 409 -12.06 20.07 6.27
C MET A 409 -12.55 20.96 7.42
N SER A 410 -12.94 20.38 8.57
CA SER A 410 -13.38 21.14 9.76
C SER A 410 -12.28 22.02 10.38
N PHE A 411 -11.01 21.83 10.02
CA PHE A 411 -9.90 22.71 10.38
C PHE A 411 -9.44 23.63 9.24
N ASN A 412 -10.19 23.68 8.14
CA ASN A 412 -9.81 24.31 6.88
C ASN A 412 -8.43 23.80 6.40
N ILE A 413 -8.35 22.47 6.29
CA ILE A 413 -7.28 21.70 5.65
C ILE A 413 -7.99 20.68 4.74
N PRO A 414 -8.57 21.08 3.60
CA PRO A 414 -9.15 20.12 2.67
C PRO A 414 -8.11 19.11 2.20
N LEU A 415 -8.47 17.83 2.17
CA LEU A 415 -7.65 16.76 1.63
C LEU A 415 -8.16 16.40 0.23
N TYR A 416 -7.31 16.52 -0.76
CA TYR A 416 -7.63 16.24 -2.16
C TYR A 416 -7.20 14.83 -2.53
N GLU A 417 -8.14 13.99 -2.92
CA GLU A 417 -7.86 12.62 -3.33
C GLU A 417 -7.27 12.58 -4.75
N LEU A 418 -6.31 11.69 -4.98
CA LEU A 418 -5.79 11.35 -6.31
C LEU A 418 -5.79 9.83 -6.51
N TYR A 419 -6.01 9.40 -7.76
CA TYR A 419 -6.08 7.99 -8.13
C TYR A 419 -5.19 7.70 -9.35
N GLY A 420 -4.64 6.48 -9.36
CA GLY A 420 -3.64 6.00 -10.29
C GLY A 420 -2.80 4.87 -9.69
N MET A 421 -1.95 4.27 -10.51
CA MET A 421 -1.16 3.07 -10.20
C MET A 421 0.27 3.19 -10.77
N SER A 422 1.12 2.18 -10.55
CA SER A 422 2.48 2.21 -11.12
C SER A 422 2.45 2.06 -12.63
N GLU A 423 1.53 1.23 -13.11
CA GLU A 423 1.23 0.96 -14.51
C GLU A 423 0.67 2.20 -15.24
N SER A 424 0.24 3.23 -14.51
CA SER A 424 -0.14 4.57 -15.03
C SER A 424 0.84 5.67 -14.61
N THR A 425 2.09 5.32 -14.26
CA THR A 425 3.15 6.26 -13.87
C THR A 425 2.73 7.26 -12.77
N GLY A 426 1.95 6.81 -11.79
CA GLY A 426 1.36 7.68 -10.77
C GLY A 426 -0.05 8.12 -11.15
N PRO A 427 -0.43 9.40 -10.95
CA PRO A 427 -1.83 9.83 -11.01
C PRO A 427 -2.41 9.79 -12.43
N HIS A 428 -3.66 9.37 -12.52
CA HIS A 428 -4.53 9.50 -13.70
C HIS A 428 -5.62 10.55 -13.46
N THR A 429 -6.17 10.59 -12.24
CA THR A 429 -7.13 11.61 -11.80
C THR A 429 -6.64 12.32 -10.54
N VAL A 430 -7.06 13.58 -10.37
CA VAL A 430 -6.68 14.43 -9.24
C VAL A 430 -7.83 15.38 -8.83
N SER A 431 -8.14 15.46 -7.54
CA SER A 431 -9.00 16.51 -6.98
C SER A 431 -8.20 17.81 -6.81
N LEU A 432 -8.82 18.95 -7.06
CA LEU A 432 -8.18 20.28 -7.04
C LEU A 432 -8.91 21.23 -6.07
N PRO A 433 -8.25 22.29 -5.58
CA PRO A 433 -8.91 23.35 -4.82
C PRO A 433 -10.11 23.97 -5.55
N SER A 434 -10.01 24.14 -6.86
CA SER A 434 -11.05 24.66 -7.77
C SER A 434 -12.06 23.59 -8.23
N ALA A 435 -11.76 22.30 -8.08
CA ALA A 435 -12.61 21.20 -8.55
C ALA A 435 -12.45 19.96 -7.65
N ASN A 436 -13.33 19.82 -6.66
CA ASN A 436 -13.37 18.66 -5.76
C ASN A 436 -14.82 18.25 -5.41
N ARG A 437 -14.95 16.97 -5.05
CA ARG A 437 -16.14 16.36 -4.43
C ARG A 437 -15.64 15.45 -3.31
N ILE A 438 -16.34 15.38 -2.18
CA ILE A 438 -15.97 14.45 -1.10
C ILE A 438 -16.15 13.00 -1.56
N MET A 439 -15.22 12.11 -1.18
CA MET A 439 -15.12 10.71 -1.66
C MET A 439 -14.80 10.56 -3.17
N SER A 440 -14.41 11.63 -3.86
CA SER A 440 -14.02 11.57 -5.27
C SER A 440 -12.51 11.72 -5.45
N CYS A 441 -11.97 10.83 -6.30
CA CYS A 441 -10.60 10.90 -6.79
C CYS A 441 -10.35 12.02 -7.81
N GLY A 442 -11.31 12.94 -7.98
CA GLY A 442 -11.19 14.13 -8.80
C GLY A 442 -11.55 13.89 -10.26
N LYS A 443 -10.85 14.59 -11.16
CA LYS A 443 -11.03 14.50 -12.61
C LYS A 443 -9.76 14.05 -13.31
N GLU A 444 -9.91 13.51 -14.52
CA GLU A 444 -8.78 13.10 -15.37
C GLU A 444 -7.81 14.25 -15.65
N ILE A 445 -6.50 13.95 -15.62
CA ILE A 445 -5.45 14.92 -15.92
C ILE A 445 -5.47 15.22 -17.44
N TYR A 446 -5.25 16.48 -17.82
CA TYR A 446 -5.35 16.91 -19.22
C TYR A 446 -4.44 16.08 -20.15
N GLY A 447 -5.04 15.38 -21.12
CA GLY A 447 -4.35 14.48 -22.06
C GLY A 447 -4.33 13.00 -21.63
N CYS A 448 -4.85 12.68 -20.44
CA CYS A 448 -5.40 11.37 -20.14
C CYS A 448 -6.83 11.24 -20.69
N CYS A 449 -7.31 10.01 -20.84
CA CYS A 449 -8.73 9.69 -21.05
C CYS A 449 -9.15 8.51 -20.16
N THR A 450 -10.34 8.54 -19.56
CA THR A 450 -10.95 7.41 -18.84
C THR A 450 -12.04 6.69 -19.68
N LYS A 451 -11.97 5.36 -19.78
CA LYS A 451 -13.05 4.47 -20.29
C LYS A 451 -13.62 3.71 -19.09
N LEU A 452 -14.95 3.57 -19.01
CA LEU A 452 -15.60 2.61 -18.11
C LEU A 452 -16.00 1.39 -18.94
N ASP A 453 -15.27 0.28 -18.78
CA ASP A 453 -15.58 -0.96 -19.50
C ASP A 453 -16.71 -1.73 -18.80
N LYS A 454 -17.65 -2.25 -19.60
CA LYS A 454 -18.85 -3.01 -19.18
C LYS A 454 -19.59 -2.38 -17.96
N PRO A 455 -20.07 -1.13 -18.06
CA PRO A 455 -20.81 -0.50 -16.97
C PRO A 455 -22.13 -1.23 -16.69
N ASP A 456 -22.49 -1.32 -15.40
CA ASP A 456 -23.78 -1.80 -14.92
C ASP A 456 -24.90 -0.75 -15.02
N GLU A 457 -26.11 -1.11 -14.61
CA GLU A 457 -27.30 -0.22 -14.59
C GLU A 457 -27.10 1.03 -13.69
N ASP A 458 -26.19 0.94 -12.72
CA ASP A 458 -25.79 2.00 -11.80
C ASP A 458 -24.69 2.91 -12.40
N GLY A 459 -24.24 2.63 -13.63
CA GLY A 459 -23.15 3.32 -14.33
C GLY A 459 -21.74 2.90 -13.90
N THR A 460 -21.60 1.80 -13.16
CA THR A 460 -20.34 1.32 -12.58
C THR A 460 -19.64 0.34 -13.51
N GLY A 461 -18.45 0.67 -13.99
CA GLY A 461 -17.64 -0.20 -14.86
C GLY A 461 -16.21 -0.38 -14.35
N GLU A 462 -15.41 -1.20 -15.05
CA GLU A 462 -13.96 -1.23 -14.82
C GLU A 462 -13.34 0.08 -15.31
N ILE A 463 -12.54 0.72 -14.46
CA ILE A 463 -11.86 1.96 -14.82
C ILE A 463 -10.65 1.62 -15.69
N CYS A 464 -10.69 2.02 -16.95
CA CYS A 464 -9.63 1.81 -17.92
C CYS A 464 -8.98 3.13 -18.33
N PHE A 465 -7.64 3.17 -18.35
CA PHE A 465 -6.87 4.39 -18.60
C PHE A 465 -6.27 4.43 -20.01
N PHE A 466 -6.27 5.60 -20.64
CA PHE A 466 -5.47 5.91 -21.82
C PHE A 466 -4.71 7.24 -21.63
N GLY A 467 -3.57 7.40 -22.31
CA GLY A 467 -2.71 8.58 -22.22
C GLY A 467 -1.22 8.24 -22.13
N ARG A 468 -0.34 9.24 -22.25
CA ARG A 468 1.13 9.05 -22.27
C ARG A 468 1.74 8.57 -20.96
N HIS A 469 1.00 8.66 -19.85
CA HIS A 469 1.38 8.09 -18.55
C HIS A 469 1.21 6.56 -18.46
N VAL A 470 0.55 5.90 -19.42
CA VAL A 470 0.42 4.43 -19.43
C VAL A 470 1.77 3.77 -19.73
N PHE A 471 2.20 2.89 -18.84
CA PHE A 471 3.48 2.16 -18.87
C PHE A 471 3.77 1.42 -20.18
N MET A 472 5.05 1.07 -20.38
CA MET A 472 5.48 0.25 -21.52
C MET A 472 5.01 -1.20 -21.40
N GLY A 473 4.90 -1.74 -20.18
CA GLY A 473 4.52 -3.13 -19.93
C GLY A 473 5.23 -3.71 -18.70
N TYR A 474 5.10 -5.02 -18.48
CA TYR A 474 5.82 -5.71 -17.40
C TYR A 474 7.05 -6.45 -17.94
N LEU A 475 8.21 -6.22 -17.32
CA LEU A 475 9.51 -6.77 -17.74
C LEU A 475 9.48 -8.31 -17.78
N GLY A 476 9.69 -8.89 -18.96
CA GLY A 476 9.69 -10.34 -19.19
C GLY A 476 8.34 -11.05 -18.98
N MET A 477 7.23 -10.31 -18.87
CA MET A 477 5.93 -10.82 -18.43
C MET A 477 4.82 -10.57 -19.47
N LEU A 478 4.90 -11.31 -20.59
CA LEU A 478 4.04 -11.14 -21.77
C LEU A 478 2.54 -11.27 -21.46
N GLU A 479 2.12 -12.39 -20.85
CA GLU A 479 0.71 -12.66 -20.59
C GLU A 479 0.13 -11.76 -19.51
N GLN A 480 0.95 -11.33 -18.54
CA GLN A 480 0.56 -10.32 -17.56
C GLN A 480 0.39 -8.93 -18.19
N THR A 481 1.08 -8.65 -19.30
CA THR A 481 0.98 -7.38 -20.05
C THR A 481 -0.25 -7.39 -20.96
N LYS A 482 -0.46 -8.45 -21.73
CA LYS A 482 -1.68 -8.67 -22.54
C LYS A 482 -2.97 -8.71 -21.71
N SER A 483 -2.91 -9.14 -20.44
CA SER A 483 -4.06 -9.13 -19.51
C SER A 483 -4.21 -7.82 -18.72
N ALA A 484 -3.37 -6.82 -18.98
CA ALA A 484 -3.47 -5.47 -18.42
C ALA A 484 -3.71 -4.40 -19.49
N VAL A 485 -3.27 -4.60 -20.73
CA VAL A 485 -3.46 -3.66 -21.84
C VAL A 485 -4.25 -4.33 -22.97
N ASP A 486 -5.40 -3.73 -23.35
CA ASP A 486 -6.23 -4.24 -24.44
C ASP A 486 -5.62 -3.95 -25.84
N GLN A 487 -6.27 -4.45 -26.90
CA GLN A 487 -5.79 -4.29 -28.28
C GLN A 487 -5.90 -2.83 -28.79
N GLU A 488 -6.78 -2.02 -28.19
CA GLU A 488 -6.90 -0.58 -28.45
C GLU A 488 -5.80 0.23 -27.71
N GLY A 489 -5.18 -0.36 -26.68
CA GLY A 489 -4.10 0.23 -25.90
C GLY A 489 -4.52 0.81 -24.54
N TRP A 490 -5.74 0.55 -24.07
CA TRP A 490 -6.21 0.94 -22.74
C TRP A 490 -5.63 0.02 -21.65
N LEU A 491 -5.23 0.62 -20.54
CA LEU A 491 -4.82 -0.09 -19.33
C LEU A 491 -6.03 -0.39 -18.45
N HIS A 492 -6.35 -1.67 -18.27
CA HIS A 492 -7.34 -2.17 -17.30
C HIS A 492 -6.76 -2.08 -15.88
N SER A 493 -7.36 -1.26 -15.01
CA SER A 493 -6.86 -1.07 -13.64
C SER A 493 -7.13 -2.26 -12.71
N GLY A 494 -8.15 -3.07 -12.98
CA GLY A 494 -8.72 -4.04 -12.05
C GLY A 494 -9.63 -3.43 -10.97
N ASP A 495 -9.86 -2.11 -11.01
CA ASP A 495 -10.67 -1.37 -10.05
C ASP A 495 -12.00 -0.91 -10.69
N LEU A 496 -13.08 -0.85 -9.91
CA LEU A 496 -14.41 -0.45 -10.36
C LEU A 496 -14.71 0.99 -9.95
N GLY A 497 -15.43 1.72 -10.79
CA GLY A 497 -15.87 3.08 -10.48
C GLY A 497 -16.93 3.63 -11.43
N LYS A 498 -17.38 4.84 -11.13
CA LYS A 498 -18.31 5.62 -11.96
C LYS A 498 -18.03 7.11 -11.92
N HIS A 499 -18.50 7.82 -12.94
CA HIS A 499 -18.48 9.28 -12.98
C HIS A 499 -19.79 9.85 -12.44
N ASP A 500 -19.75 11.02 -11.78
CA ASP A 500 -20.94 11.84 -11.60
C ASP A 500 -21.24 12.71 -12.84
N LYS A 501 -22.42 13.34 -12.82
CA LYS A 501 -22.88 14.28 -13.85
C LYS A 501 -21.98 15.50 -14.09
N ASP A 502 -21.09 15.82 -13.15
CA ASP A 502 -20.15 16.94 -13.24
C ASP A 502 -18.78 16.46 -13.76
N GLY A 503 -18.58 15.15 -13.98
CA GLY A 503 -17.36 14.52 -14.49
C GLY A 503 -16.34 14.13 -13.41
N PHE A 504 -16.75 13.97 -12.16
CA PHE A 504 -15.89 13.49 -11.07
C PHE A 504 -15.90 11.96 -10.97
N LEU A 505 -14.72 11.34 -10.84
CA LEU A 505 -14.57 9.89 -10.70
C LEU A 505 -14.69 9.45 -9.24
N PHE A 506 -15.45 8.37 -9.01
CA PHE A 506 -15.62 7.70 -7.73
C PHE A 506 -15.27 6.21 -7.86
N ILE A 507 -14.39 5.71 -7.00
CA ILE A 507 -14.04 4.28 -6.93
C ILE A 507 -15.09 3.57 -6.05
N THR A 508 -15.70 2.52 -6.58
CA THR A 508 -16.75 1.74 -5.90
C THR A 508 -16.24 0.40 -5.36
N GLY A 509 -15.14 -0.12 -5.89
CA GLY A 509 -14.56 -1.39 -5.46
C GLY A 509 -13.38 -1.84 -6.31
N ARG A 510 -13.02 -3.12 -6.19
CA ARG A 510 -11.92 -3.73 -6.93
C ARG A 510 -12.28 -5.16 -7.34
N ILE A 511 -12.17 -5.47 -8.64
CA ILE A 511 -12.65 -6.71 -9.25
C ILE A 511 -12.05 -7.95 -8.57
N LYS A 512 -10.73 -7.94 -8.32
CA LYS A 512 -10.00 -9.04 -7.67
C LYS A 512 -10.19 -9.13 -6.15
N GLU A 513 -10.93 -8.20 -5.57
CA GLU A 513 -11.27 -8.16 -4.14
C GLU A 513 -12.80 -8.22 -3.90
N LEU A 514 -13.62 -8.22 -4.95
CA LEU A 514 -15.05 -8.52 -4.87
C LEU A 514 -15.26 -9.89 -4.23
N ILE A 515 -16.11 -9.92 -3.20
CA ILE A 515 -16.63 -11.16 -2.64
C ILE A 515 -17.84 -11.56 -3.47
N ILE A 516 -17.72 -12.64 -4.23
CA ILE A 516 -18.86 -13.25 -4.93
C ILE A 516 -19.47 -14.26 -3.98
N THR A 517 -20.66 -13.98 -3.45
CA THR A 517 -21.32 -14.90 -2.50
C THR A 517 -21.78 -16.18 -3.20
N ALA A 518 -22.15 -17.20 -2.41
CA ALA A 518 -22.78 -18.41 -2.93
C ALA A 518 -24.16 -18.18 -3.60
N GLY A 519 -24.72 -16.95 -3.51
CA GLY A 519 -25.91 -16.54 -4.25
C GLY A 519 -25.63 -15.78 -5.56
N GLY A 520 -24.35 -15.57 -5.93
CA GLY A 520 -23.95 -14.78 -7.10
C GLY A 520 -23.78 -13.27 -6.85
N GLU A 521 -24.26 -12.77 -5.71
CA GLU A 521 -24.13 -11.35 -5.31
C GLU A 521 -22.65 -10.92 -5.25
N ASN A 522 -22.31 -9.84 -5.97
CA ASN A 522 -21.00 -9.21 -5.98
C ASN A 522 -20.90 -8.15 -4.88
N ILE A 523 -19.95 -8.30 -3.96
CA ILE A 523 -19.85 -7.41 -2.78
C ILE A 523 -18.46 -6.76 -2.71
N PRO A 524 -18.35 -5.42 -2.83
CA PRO A 524 -17.11 -4.72 -2.53
C PRO A 524 -16.85 -4.73 -1.01
N PRO A 525 -15.70 -5.22 -0.53
CA PRO A 525 -15.47 -5.38 0.91
C PRO A 525 -15.15 -4.07 1.63
N VAL A 526 -14.43 -3.16 0.97
CA VAL A 526 -13.87 -1.94 1.59
C VAL A 526 -14.93 -1.01 2.19
N PRO A 527 -16.06 -0.69 1.50
CA PRO A 527 -17.10 0.16 2.10
C PRO A 527 -17.68 -0.39 3.41
N ILE A 528 -17.81 -1.72 3.51
CA ILE A 528 -18.29 -2.40 4.74
C ILE A 528 -17.20 -2.34 5.83
N GLU A 529 -15.93 -2.57 5.48
CA GLU A 529 -14.80 -2.48 6.41
C GLU A 529 -14.58 -1.07 6.95
N ASP A 530 -14.76 -0.04 6.12
CA ASP A 530 -14.68 1.37 6.52
C ASP A 530 -15.84 1.76 7.44
N ALA A 531 -17.08 1.37 7.11
CA ALA A 531 -18.24 1.57 7.98
C ALA A 531 -18.08 0.89 9.35
N MET A 532 -17.45 -0.29 9.40
CA MET A 532 -17.13 -0.98 10.67
C MET A 532 -16.10 -0.19 11.50
N LYS A 533 -15.04 0.35 10.88
CA LYS A 533 -14.04 1.19 11.56
C LYS A 533 -14.63 2.52 12.06
N GLU A 534 -15.61 3.07 11.36
CA GLU A 534 -16.34 4.28 11.75
C GLU A 534 -17.27 4.04 12.95
N GLU A 535 -18.10 2.99 12.91
CA GLU A 535 -19.03 2.64 14.00
C GLU A 535 -18.35 2.07 15.25
N LEU A 536 -17.14 1.53 15.11
CA LEU A 536 -16.33 0.97 16.21
C LEU A 536 -14.89 1.53 16.14
N PRO A 537 -14.64 2.77 16.61
CA PRO A 537 -13.34 3.46 16.50
C PRO A 537 -12.14 2.79 17.20
N ILE A 538 -12.38 1.69 17.91
CA ILE A 538 -11.41 0.78 18.53
C ILE A 538 -10.79 -0.23 17.56
N ILE A 539 -11.40 -0.44 16.39
CA ILE A 539 -10.92 -1.36 15.35
C ILE A 539 -9.74 -0.69 14.63
N SER A 540 -8.62 -1.39 14.50
CA SER A 540 -7.48 -0.91 13.69
C SER A 540 -7.64 -1.31 12.23
N ASN A 541 -7.92 -2.59 11.98
CA ASN A 541 -8.22 -3.16 10.68
C ASN A 541 -9.47 -4.04 10.75
N ALA A 542 -10.31 -3.96 9.72
CA ALA A 542 -11.38 -4.92 9.45
C ALA A 542 -11.07 -5.62 8.13
N MET A 543 -11.27 -6.93 8.05
CA MET A 543 -11.18 -7.70 6.81
C MET A 543 -12.41 -8.60 6.64
N LEU A 544 -13.22 -8.28 5.64
CA LEU A 544 -14.40 -9.02 5.23
C LEU A 544 -14.00 -10.31 4.51
N VAL A 545 -14.72 -11.40 4.80
CA VAL A 545 -14.51 -12.74 4.26
C VAL A 545 -15.85 -13.39 3.97
N GLY A 546 -16.13 -13.64 2.70
CA GLY A 546 -17.37 -14.32 2.29
C GLY A 546 -17.35 -14.94 0.88
N ASP A 547 -16.19 -14.95 0.20
CA ASP A 547 -16.10 -15.50 -1.17
C ASP A 547 -16.61 -16.95 -1.19
N LYS A 548 -17.59 -17.20 -2.06
CA LYS A 548 -18.29 -18.47 -2.26
C LYS A 548 -18.92 -19.03 -0.98
N ARG A 549 -19.32 -18.15 -0.04
CA ARG A 549 -20.06 -18.48 1.19
C ARG A 549 -21.50 -17.98 1.15
N LYS A 550 -22.37 -18.59 1.97
CA LYS A 550 -23.79 -18.21 2.11
C LYS A 550 -24.03 -16.90 2.89
N PHE A 551 -22.99 -16.37 3.53
CA PHE A 551 -23.05 -15.17 4.36
C PHE A 551 -21.66 -14.55 4.49
N LEU A 552 -21.61 -13.25 4.78
CA LEU A 552 -20.37 -12.54 5.10
C LEU A 552 -19.95 -12.77 6.55
N SER A 553 -18.64 -12.88 6.75
CA SER A 553 -17.98 -12.82 8.06
C SER A 553 -16.94 -11.69 8.07
N VAL A 554 -16.61 -11.10 9.22
CA VAL A 554 -15.53 -10.10 9.32
C VAL A 554 -14.48 -10.46 10.38
N LEU A 555 -13.21 -10.27 10.03
CA LEU A 555 -12.05 -10.42 10.91
C LEU A 555 -11.67 -9.03 11.41
N LEU A 556 -11.54 -8.86 12.72
CA LEU A 556 -11.30 -7.57 13.35
C LEU A 556 -9.98 -7.59 14.12
N THR A 557 -9.19 -6.53 14.00
CA THR A 557 -8.06 -6.25 14.90
C THR A 557 -8.39 -5.01 15.74
N LEU A 558 -7.83 -4.92 16.94
CA LEU A 558 -8.00 -3.75 17.81
C LEU A 558 -6.79 -2.82 17.71
N LYS A 559 -6.99 -1.52 17.97
CA LYS A 559 -5.89 -0.56 18.04
C LYS A 559 -5.05 -0.82 19.30
N CYS A 560 -3.76 -1.04 19.08
CA CYS A 560 -2.77 -1.44 20.08
C CYS A 560 -1.57 -0.49 20.08
N ASN A 561 -0.81 -0.49 21.16
CA ASN A 561 0.51 0.13 21.21
C ASN A 561 1.44 -0.60 20.24
N ILE A 562 2.35 0.14 19.61
CA ILE A 562 3.29 -0.38 18.61
C ILE A 562 4.71 -0.09 19.10
N ASP A 563 5.61 -1.06 18.98
CA ASP A 563 6.99 -0.94 19.46
C ASP A 563 7.90 -0.12 18.52
N ASP A 564 9.15 0.10 18.95
CA ASP A 564 10.15 0.85 18.18
C ASP A 564 10.67 0.09 16.94
N SER A 565 10.40 -1.22 16.84
CA SER A 565 10.62 -2.05 15.64
C SER A 565 9.58 -1.75 14.56
N GLY A 566 8.36 -1.35 14.96
CA GLY A 566 7.20 -1.14 14.12
C GLY A 566 6.08 -2.18 14.31
N GLU A 567 6.19 -3.06 15.30
CA GLU A 567 5.30 -4.22 15.47
C GLU A 567 4.22 -4.01 16.56
N PRO A 568 2.96 -4.42 16.30
CA PRO A 568 1.89 -4.33 17.29
C PRO A 568 2.16 -5.19 18.52
N THR A 569 2.07 -4.56 19.70
CA THR A 569 2.18 -5.23 21.00
C THR A 569 0.82 -5.78 21.46
N ASP A 570 0.82 -6.62 22.51
CA ASP A 570 -0.40 -7.08 23.18
C ASP A 570 -1.12 -5.96 23.96
N GLU A 571 -0.51 -4.79 24.16
CA GLU A 571 -1.11 -3.69 24.93
C GLU A 571 -2.06 -2.85 24.08
N LEU A 572 -3.29 -2.66 24.55
CA LEU A 572 -4.31 -1.88 23.84
C LEU A 572 -3.95 -0.39 23.83
N ALA A 573 -4.21 0.28 22.71
CA ALA A 573 -3.96 1.71 22.57
C ALA A 573 -4.81 2.50 23.60
N PRO A 574 -4.34 3.65 24.12
CA PRO A 574 -5.07 4.41 25.15
C PRO A 574 -6.51 4.75 24.77
N THR A 575 -6.79 5.01 23.49
CA THR A 575 -8.14 5.24 22.95
C THR A 575 -9.06 4.02 23.10
N THR A 576 -8.51 2.82 22.95
CA THR A 576 -9.23 1.54 23.12
C THR A 576 -9.50 1.29 24.61
N VAL A 577 -8.50 1.52 25.47
CA VAL A 577 -8.65 1.41 26.93
C VAL A 577 -9.67 2.41 27.46
N ASP A 578 -9.67 3.65 26.99
CA ASP A 578 -10.65 4.67 27.40
C ASP A 578 -12.07 4.38 26.89
N PHE A 579 -12.22 3.82 25.67
CA PHE A 579 -13.52 3.39 25.15
C PHE A 579 -14.16 2.28 26.00
N TRP A 580 -13.36 1.39 26.56
CA TRP A 580 -13.81 0.37 27.51
C TRP A 580 -14.04 0.93 28.92
N ARG A 581 -13.15 1.80 29.41
CA ARG A 581 -13.29 2.48 30.70
C ARG A 581 -14.59 3.28 30.80
N GLN A 582 -14.99 3.96 29.72
CA GLN A 582 -16.29 4.65 29.61
C GLN A 582 -17.52 3.73 29.71
N ARG A 583 -17.32 2.41 29.53
CA ARG A 583 -18.35 1.36 29.65
C ARG A 583 -18.17 0.50 30.91
N GLY A 584 -17.40 1.00 31.90
CA GLY A 584 -17.14 0.30 33.17
C GLY A 584 -16.16 -0.88 33.07
N LEU A 585 -15.41 -1.00 31.97
CA LEU A 585 -14.55 -2.15 31.68
C LEU A 585 -13.07 -1.77 31.75
N THR A 586 -12.33 -2.42 32.64
CA THR A 586 -10.88 -2.24 32.78
C THR A 586 -10.15 -3.36 32.05
N VAL A 587 -9.86 -3.14 30.76
CA VAL A 587 -9.10 -4.07 29.90
C VAL A 587 -7.94 -3.31 29.26
N ALA A 588 -6.73 -3.86 29.37
CA ALA A 588 -5.49 -3.23 28.89
C ALA A 588 -4.74 -4.04 27.83
N ARG A 589 -5.11 -5.31 27.58
CA ARG A 589 -4.42 -6.21 26.65
C ARG A 589 -5.36 -6.99 25.73
N ILE A 590 -4.86 -7.47 24.59
CA ILE A 590 -5.61 -8.32 23.65
C ILE A 590 -5.79 -9.73 24.25
N SER A 591 -4.74 -10.26 24.88
CA SER A 591 -4.71 -11.56 25.55
C SER A 591 -5.79 -11.72 26.63
N ASP A 592 -6.12 -10.64 27.36
CA ASP A 592 -7.25 -10.60 28.29
C ASP A 592 -8.60 -10.84 27.59
N LEU A 593 -8.81 -10.25 26.41
CA LEU A 593 -10.06 -10.35 25.65
C LEU A 593 -10.33 -11.76 25.13
N THR A 594 -9.31 -12.39 24.56
CA THR A 594 -9.43 -13.73 23.97
C THR A 594 -9.52 -14.82 25.04
N THR A 595 -8.78 -14.65 26.15
CA THR A 595 -8.76 -15.61 27.27
C THR A 595 -10.02 -15.53 28.13
N LYS A 596 -10.47 -14.32 28.49
CA LYS A 596 -11.57 -14.12 29.47
C LYS A 596 -12.95 -13.90 28.83
N ARG A 597 -13.02 -13.73 27.49
CA ARG A 597 -14.26 -13.54 26.71
C ARG A 597 -15.27 -12.58 27.34
N HIS A 598 -14.83 -11.38 27.70
CA HIS A 598 -15.65 -10.36 28.37
C HIS A 598 -16.99 -10.09 27.63
N PRO A 599 -18.16 -10.54 28.14
CA PRO A 599 -19.39 -10.56 27.34
C PRO A 599 -19.88 -9.17 26.92
N ALA A 600 -19.69 -8.15 27.76
CA ALA A 600 -20.04 -6.77 27.45
C ALA A 600 -19.24 -6.18 26.28
N ILE A 601 -18.00 -6.64 26.06
CA ILE A 601 -17.16 -6.21 24.94
C ILE A 601 -17.64 -6.85 23.64
N PHE A 602 -17.96 -8.15 23.69
CA PHE A 602 -18.55 -8.84 22.54
C PHE A 602 -19.93 -8.27 22.18
N LYS A 603 -20.75 -7.91 23.18
CA LYS A 603 -22.03 -7.21 22.98
C LYS A 603 -21.85 -5.85 22.32
N ALA A 604 -20.94 -5.01 22.79
CA ALA A 604 -20.70 -3.69 22.21
C ALA A 604 -20.19 -3.73 20.75
N ILE A 605 -19.42 -4.76 20.39
CA ILE A 605 -18.95 -4.98 19.02
C ILE A 605 -20.07 -5.54 18.14
N GLN A 606 -20.87 -6.49 18.63
CA GLN A 606 -22.08 -6.96 17.94
C GLN A 606 -23.05 -5.80 17.66
N GLU A 607 -23.35 -4.96 18.64
CA GLU A 607 -24.19 -3.77 18.49
C GLU A 607 -23.66 -2.78 17.44
N GLY A 608 -22.34 -2.68 17.26
CA GLY A 608 -21.72 -1.88 16.19
C GLY A 608 -21.92 -2.50 14.82
N ILE A 609 -21.65 -3.80 14.71
CA ILE A 609 -21.87 -4.60 13.49
C ILE A 609 -23.35 -4.54 13.07
N ASP A 610 -24.28 -4.59 14.02
CA ASP A 610 -25.71 -4.50 13.77
C ASP A 610 -26.11 -3.11 13.24
N ARG A 611 -25.52 -2.03 13.74
CA ARG A 611 -25.73 -0.67 13.19
C ARG A 611 -25.17 -0.51 11.77
N VAL A 612 -24.07 -1.16 11.43
CA VAL A 612 -23.59 -1.23 10.03
C VAL A 612 -24.54 -2.08 9.17
N ASN A 613 -24.99 -3.23 9.67
CA ASN A 613 -25.94 -4.11 8.98
C ASN A 613 -27.30 -3.46 8.70
N ILE A 614 -27.73 -2.48 9.50
CA ILE A 614 -28.93 -1.66 9.25
C ILE A 614 -28.75 -0.74 8.02
N ARG A 615 -27.52 -0.34 7.70
CA ARG A 615 -27.18 0.52 6.54
C ARG A 615 -26.85 -0.27 5.27
N ALA A 616 -26.79 -1.60 5.34
CA ALA A 616 -26.45 -2.45 4.19
C ALA A 616 -27.56 -2.44 3.13
N THR A 617 -27.21 -2.18 1.87
CA THR A 617 -28.18 -2.02 0.76
C THR A 617 -28.87 -3.33 0.36
N SER A 618 -28.25 -4.49 0.63
CA SER A 618 -28.87 -5.81 0.42
C SER A 618 -28.66 -6.73 1.61
N ASN A 619 -29.50 -7.77 1.73
CA ASN A 619 -29.34 -8.79 2.77
C ASN A 619 -28.05 -9.62 2.62
N ALA A 620 -27.48 -9.68 1.41
CA ALA A 620 -26.21 -10.36 1.17
C ALA A 620 -25.01 -9.56 1.73
N GLN A 621 -25.12 -8.23 1.79
CA GLN A 621 -24.11 -7.33 2.38
C GLN A 621 -24.11 -7.32 3.91
N LYS A 622 -25.02 -8.04 4.58
CA LYS A 622 -25.07 -8.11 6.05
C LYS A 622 -24.04 -9.11 6.60
N VAL A 623 -23.20 -8.64 7.51
CA VAL A 623 -22.18 -9.41 8.22
C VAL A 623 -22.84 -10.23 9.32
N GLN A 624 -22.86 -11.56 9.16
CA GLN A 624 -23.54 -12.48 10.08
C GLN A 624 -22.63 -13.08 11.16
N LYS A 625 -21.30 -13.04 10.97
CA LYS A 625 -20.31 -13.58 11.90
C LYS A 625 -19.08 -12.69 11.98
N TRP A 626 -18.38 -12.73 13.10
CA TRP A 626 -17.15 -11.97 13.27
C TRP A 626 -16.19 -12.63 14.26
N MET A 627 -14.93 -12.21 14.24
CA MET A 627 -13.86 -12.70 15.11
C MET A 627 -12.85 -11.59 15.38
N ILE A 628 -12.43 -11.42 16.63
CA ILE A 628 -11.26 -10.60 16.99
C ILE A 628 -10.00 -11.46 16.87
N LEU A 629 -8.96 -10.91 16.25
CA LEU A 629 -7.64 -11.54 16.14
C LEU A 629 -6.75 -11.17 17.34
N GLU A 630 -5.82 -12.07 17.68
CA GLU A 630 -4.90 -11.94 18.83
C GLU A 630 -3.81 -10.86 18.67
N ARG A 631 -3.73 -10.22 17.49
CA ARG A 631 -2.75 -9.19 17.14
C ARG A 631 -3.26 -8.32 15.98
N ASP A 632 -2.74 -7.10 15.87
CA ASP A 632 -2.99 -6.22 14.71
C ASP A 632 -2.08 -6.57 13.52
N PHE A 633 -2.42 -6.09 12.33
CA PHE A 633 -1.67 -6.33 11.11
C PHE A 633 -0.43 -5.44 11.01
N SER A 634 0.71 -5.98 10.56
CA SER A 634 1.98 -5.25 10.43
C SER A 634 2.63 -5.43 9.06
N ILE A 635 3.74 -4.70 8.84
CA ILE A 635 4.54 -4.86 7.61
C ILE A 635 5.42 -6.11 7.69
N SER A 636 6.02 -6.44 8.86
CA SER A 636 6.95 -7.58 8.94
C SER A 636 6.24 -8.94 9.15
N GLY A 637 5.07 -8.96 9.80
CA GLY A 637 4.15 -10.11 9.75
C GLY A 637 3.62 -10.38 8.33
N GLY A 638 3.70 -9.37 7.46
CA GLY A 638 3.43 -9.47 6.03
C GLY A 638 1.96 -9.27 5.66
N GLU A 639 1.06 -9.07 6.62
CA GLU A 639 -0.35 -8.73 6.40
C GLU A 639 -0.51 -7.38 5.68
N LEU A 640 0.40 -6.43 5.89
CA LEU A 640 0.44 -5.13 5.19
C LEU A 640 1.59 -5.05 4.18
N GLY A 641 1.42 -4.25 3.13
CA GLY A 641 2.48 -3.81 2.22
C GLY A 641 3.28 -2.61 2.75
N PRO A 642 4.40 -2.23 2.11
CA PRO A 642 5.21 -1.08 2.52
C PRO A 642 4.44 0.25 2.55
N THR A 643 3.36 0.36 1.76
CA THR A 643 2.43 1.50 1.74
C THR A 643 1.22 1.32 2.69
N MET A 644 1.33 0.46 3.71
CA MET A 644 0.29 0.10 4.68
C MET A 644 -1.00 -0.53 4.09
N LYS A 645 -0.98 -0.97 2.82
CA LYS A 645 -2.12 -1.66 2.17
C LYS A 645 -2.29 -3.09 2.66
N LEU A 646 -3.52 -3.51 2.94
CA LEU A 646 -3.88 -4.88 3.33
C LEU A 646 -3.63 -5.90 2.20
N LYS A 647 -2.85 -6.95 2.47
CA LYS A 647 -2.59 -8.06 1.54
C LYS A 647 -3.57 -9.22 1.78
N ARG A 648 -4.85 -9.04 1.42
CA ARG A 648 -5.94 -10.04 1.65
C ARG A 648 -5.56 -11.51 1.39
N PRO A 649 -4.85 -11.88 0.29
CA PRO A 649 -4.52 -13.28 0.03
C PRO A 649 -3.55 -13.88 1.07
N ILE A 650 -2.64 -13.07 1.61
CA ILE A 650 -1.68 -13.49 2.64
C ILE A 650 -2.41 -13.67 3.98
N VAL A 651 -3.24 -12.69 4.37
CA VAL A 651 -4.04 -12.77 5.59
C VAL A 651 -4.97 -13.98 5.56
N HIS A 652 -5.64 -14.25 4.43
CA HIS A 652 -6.46 -15.44 4.24
C HIS A 652 -5.64 -16.75 4.28
N LYS A 653 -4.38 -16.76 3.79
CA LYS A 653 -3.48 -17.92 3.90
C LYS A 653 -3.05 -18.18 5.35
N ILE A 654 -2.66 -17.14 6.09
CA ILE A 654 -2.30 -17.21 7.51
C ILE A 654 -3.49 -17.74 8.33
N LEU A 655 -4.66 -17.13 8.14
CA LEU A 655 -5.84 -17.42 8.96
C LEU A 655 -6.56 -18.72 8.58
N ARG A 656 -6.28 -19.34 7.42
CA ARG A 656 -6.74 -20.72 7.14
C ARG A 656 -6.29 -21.73 8.21
N GLY A 657 -5.17 -21.49 8.89
CA GLY A 657 -4.70 -22.30 10.03
C GLY A 657 -5.44 -22.05 11.35
N GLN A 658 -6.14 -20.92 11.48
CA GLN A 658 -6.90 -20.54 12.68
C GLN A 658 -8.42 -20.75 12.50
N VAL A 659 -8.97 -20.31 11.37
CA VAL A 659 -10.41 -20.45 10.99
C VAL A 659 -10.85 -21.91 10.82
N SER A 660 -9.90 -22.84 10.66
CA SER A 660 -10.15 -24.29 10.63
C SER A 660 -10.27 -24.93 12.03
N ARG A 661 -9.88 -24.24 13.11
CA ARG A 661 -10.27 -24.62 14.48
C ARG A 661 -11.70 -24.12 14.71
N PRO A 662 -12.67 -25.00 15.07
CA PRO A 662 -13.98 -24.85 14.46
C PRO A 662 -14.95 -23.96 15.22
N ILE A 663 -15.69 -23.17 14.43
CA ILE A 663 -16.90 -22.41 14.81
C ILE A 663 -18.06 -23.32 15.27
N SER A 664 -17.89 -24.65 15.31
CA SER A 664 -18.87 -25.61 15.84
C SER A 664 -18.92 -25.69 17.36
N LEU A 665 -17.80 -25.43 18.06
CA LEU A 665 -17.67 -25.70 19.50
C LEU A 665 -18.45 -24.74 20.41
N THR A 666 -18.95 -23.62 19.89
CA THR A 666 -19.67 -22.60 20.68
C THR A 666 -21.18 -22.81 20.81
N LEU A 667 -21.78 -23.76 20.07
CA LEU A 667 -23.24 -24.03 20.16
C LEU A 667 -23.58 -25.08 21.22
N SER A 668 -22.75 -26.13 21.36
CA SER A 668 -22.98 -27.21 22.32
C SER A 668 -23.04 -26.71 23.77
N THR A 669 -22.20 -25.72 24.13
CA THR A 669 -22.14 -25.16 25.49
C THR A 669 -23.35 -24.26 25.81
N LEU A 670 -23.92 -23.58 24.81
CA LEU A 670 -25.07 -22.68 25.02
C LEU A 670 -26.38 -23.45 25.25
N MET A 671 -26.60 -24.53 24.50
CA MET A 671 -27.81 -25.36 24.67
C MET A 671 -27.87 -26.00 26.06
N ILE A 672 -26.74 -26.51 26.57
CA ILE A 672 -26.66 -27.11 27.90
C ILE A 672 -26.95 -26.08 28.99
N TRP A 673 -26.47 -24.84 28.84
CA TRP A 673 -26.67 -23.79 29.85
C TRP A 673 -28.13 -23.33 29.94
N ASN A 674 -28.79 -23.07 28.80
CA ASN A 674 -30.20 -22.67 28.80
C ASN A 674 -31.13 -23.76 29.36
N PHE A 675 -30.82 -25.04 29.13
CA PHE A 675 -31.61 -26.15 29.68
C PHE A 675 -31.51 -26.25 31.22
N TRP A 676 -30.34 -25.90 31.77
CA TRP A 676 -30.12 -25.88 33.22
C TRP A 676 -30.82 -24.69 33.89
N VAL A 677 -30.78 -23.51 33.26
CA VAL A 677 -31.44 -22.29 33.78
C VAL A 677 -32.96 -22.42 33.80
N MET A 678 -33.57 -23.12 32.85
CA MET A 678 -35.04 -23.35 32.84
C MET A 678 -35.52 -24.43 33.82
N SER A 679 -34.64 -25.25 34.38
CA SER A 679 -35.01 -26.35 35.30
C SER A 679 -34.82 -26.02 36.79
N ALA A 680 -34.35 -24.81 37.12
CA ALA A 680 -33.96 -24.41 38.48
C ALA A 680 -34.92 -23.39 39.12
N GLY A 681 -36.22 -23.44 38.78
CA GLY A 681 -37.23 -22.48 39.23
C GLY A 681 -38.50 -23.14 39.77
N LEU A 682 -38.46 -23.62 41.01
CA LEU A 682 -39.64 -23.92 41.82
C LEU A 682 -39.43 -23.49 43.28
N ASP A 683 -40.34 -22.63 43.74
CA ASP A 683 -40.77 -22.28 45.10
C ASP A 683 -39.81 -22.44 46.29
N GLY A 684 -39.46 -21.31 46.89
CA GLY A 684 -38.90 -21.23 48.24
C GLY A 684 -39.92 -20.67 49.23
N SER A 685 -40.45 -21.53 50.11
CA SER A 685 -41.24 -21.10 51.28
C SER A 685 -41.24 -22.17 52.39
N LEU A 686 -40.44 -21.96 53.44
CA LEU A 686 -40.64 -22.42 54.83
C LEU A 686 -39.47 -21.96 55.73
N ASP A 687 -39.74 -21.73 57.01
CA ASP A 687 -38.85 -21.09 57.98
C ASP A 687 -37.99 -22.06 58.82
N LEU A 688 -36.73 -21.65 59.09
CA LEU A 688 -35.95 -21.81 60.36
C LEU A 688 -35.73 -23.25 60.94
N PRO A 689 -34.91 -23.46 61.99
CA PRO A 689 -34.00 -22.55 62.72
C PRO A 689 -32.51 -23.01 62.76
N GLU A 690 -31.71 -22.35 63.61
CA GLU A 690 -30.27 -22.53 63.84
C GLU A 690 -29.84 -23.91 64.43
N THR A 691 -28.54 -24.27 64.37
CA THR A 691 -27.69 -24.30 65.60
C THR A 691 -26.18 -24.60 65.42
N LYS A 692 -25.35 -23.74 66.06
CA LYS A 692 -24.13 -24.02 66.88
C LYS A 692 -22.92 -24.86 66.35
N ARG A 693 -21.80 -24.12 66.24
CA ARG A 693 -20.49 -24.27 66.96
C ARG A 693 -19.33 -25.16 66.44
N ARG A 694 -18.16 -24.47 66.36
CA ARG A 694 -16.79 -24.83 66.82
C ARG A 694 -15.84 -25.69 65.96
N ASN A 695 -14.90 -24.97 65.33
CA ASN A 695 -13.44 -24.96 65.62
C ASN A 695 -12.54 -26.22 65.52
N ASN A 696 -11.28 -25.93 65.13
CA ASN A 696 -10.03 -26.69 65.36
C ASN A 696 -9.80 -27.94 64.44
N THR A 697 -8.60 -28.24 63.94
CA THR A 697 -7.29 -27.52 63.98
C THR A 697 -6.30 -28.02 62.91
N LEU A 698 -5.25 -27.21 62.69
CA LEU A 698 -3.86 -27.58 62.35
C LEU A 698 -3.48 -28.01 60.92
N SER A 699 -2.17 -27.86 60.67
CA SER A 699 -1.52 -27.81 59.36
C SER A 699 -0.20 -28.59 59.34
N SER A 700 0.02 -29.38 58.29
CA SER A 700 1.31 -29.96 57.88
C SER A 700 1.16 -30.56 56.46
N LEU A 701 2.13 -30.57 55.54
CA LEU A 701 3.52 -30.12 55.53
C LEU A 701 3.82 -29.31 54.25
N VAL A 702 4.99 -28.67 54.19
CA VAL A 702 5.58 -28.02 53.00
C VAL A 702 6.97 -28.61 52.73
N ASN A 703 7.43 -28.54 51.47
CA ASN A 703 8.74 -28.94 50.93
C ASN A 703 9.06 -30.45 50.80
N SER A 704 9.04 -30.93 49.55
CA SER A 704 10.25 -31.43 48.87
C SER A 704 10.08 -31.28 47.35
N SER A 705 11.18 -31.24 46.57
CA SER A 705 11.12 -30.93 45.14
C SER A 705 12.19 -31.66 44.32
N ARG A 706 11.89 -31.89 43.03
CA ARG A 706 12.74 -32.45 41.94
C ARG A 706 12.92 -33.97 41.94
N LEU A 707 12.47 -34.64 40.87
CA LEU A 707 13.36 -35.16 39.81
C LEU A 707 12.58 -35.60 38.55
N CYS A 708 13.30 -36.03 37.50
CA CYS A 708 12.89 -35.92 36.10
C CYS A 708 11.99 -37.02 35.50
N HIS A 709 11.32 -36.64 34.39
CA HIS A 709 10.95 -37.43 33.21
C HIS A 709 10.37 -38.86 33.35
N SER A 710 9.08 -39.00 33.05
CA SER A 710 8.61 -39.75 31.86
C SER A 710 7.09 -39.63 31.64
N GLN A 711 6.66 -39.90 30.40
CA GLN A 711 5.29 -40.08 29.91
C GLN A 711 5.30 -41.42 29.15
N PRO A 712 4.22 -42.23 29.10
CA PRO A 712 3.07 -41.85 28.26
C PRO A 712 1.67 -42.42 28.61
N ILE A 713 0.63 -41.63 28.28
CA ILE A 713 -0.60 -42.00 27.54
C ILE A 713 -1.60 -43.05 28.13
N SER A 714 -1.20 -43.97 29.00
CA SER A 714 -2.06 -45.09 29.45
C SER A 714 -3.33 -44.67 30.20
N TRP A 715 -3.32 -43.54 30.90
CA TRP A 715 -4.40 -43.12 31.79
C TRP A 715 -5.63 -42.53 31.06
N TRP A 716 -5.43 -41.91 29.88
CA TRP A 716 -6.52 -41.21 29.16
C TRP A 716 -7.52 -42.15 28.48
N LEU A 717 -7.10 -43.37 28.11
CA LEU A 717 -7.97 -44.35 27.45
C LEU A 717 -8.92 -45.06 28.41
N SER A 718 -8.61 -45.12 29.71
CA SER A 718 -9.43 -45.82 30.71
C SER A 718 -10.76 -45.11 30.98
N VAL A 719 -10.76 -43.77 30.97
CA VAL A 719 -11.95 -42.95 31.30
C VAL A 719 -12.98 -42.93 30.17
N MET A 720 -12.53 -42.91 28.91
CA MET A 720 -13.41 -42.93 27.73
C MET A 720 -14.23 -44.24 27.58
N SER A 721 -13.86 -45.33 28.25
CA SER A 721 -14.49 -46.65 28.08
C SER A 721 -15.78 -46.89 28.88
N ARG A 722 -16.18 -45.99 29.80
CA ARG A 722 -17.27 -46.28 30.78
C ARG A 722 -18.63 -45.62 30.50
N TYR A 723 -18.77 -44.84 29.43
CA TYR A 723 -20.04 -44.16 29.09
C TYR A 723 -20.46 -44.37 27.62
N ARG A 724 -20.64 -45.63 27.21
CA ARG A 724 -21.15 -45.96 25.86
C ARG A 724 -22.09 -47.18 25.78
N THR A 725 -22.88 -47.43 26.84
CA THR A 725 -23.68 -48.67 26.94
C THR A 725 -25.08 -48.49 27.55
N THR A 726 -25.77 -47.38 27.28
CA THR A 726 -27.19 -47.23 27.66
C THR A 726 -27.93 -46.28 26.71
N PHE A 727 -28.51 -46.82 25.62
CA PHE A 727 -29.72 -46.31 24.94
C PHE A 727 -30.08 -47.21 23.73
N LEU A 728 -30.78 -48.32 23.98
CA LEU A 728 -31.50 -49.12 23.00
C LEU A 728 -32.46 -50.10 23.74
N SER A 729 -33.51 -50.55 23.04
CA SER A 729 -34.57 -51.50 23.47
C SER A 729 -35.39 -51.17 24.74
N ILE A 730 -36.52 -50.48 24.52
CA ILE A 730 -37.88 -50.61 25.12
C ILE A 730 -38.73 -49.57 24.34
N SER A 731 -39.88 -49.87 23.71
CA SER A 731 -40.54 -51.15 23.40
C SER A 731 -41.37 -51.04 22.09
N THR A 732 -41.90 -52.18 21.65
CA THR A 732 -43.02 -52.40 20.71
C THR A 732 -44.26 -51.52 21.02
N GLU A 733 -45.26 -51.28 20.15
CA GLU A 733 -45.80 -51.93 18.92
C GLU A 733 -46.71 -50.87 18.18
N THR A 734 -47.25 -50.94 16.95
CA THR A 734 -47.88 -51.99 16.11
C THR A 734 -47.90 -51.65 14.58
N SER A 735 -48.15 -52.67 13.74
CA SER A 735 -48.81 -52.67 12.40
C SER A 735 -48.42 -51.69 11.25
N GLY A 736 -48.12 -52.23 10.05
CA GLY A 736 -48.12 -51.49 8.78
C GLY A 736 -47.19 -52.01 7.66
N ARG A 737 -47.51 -53.13 6.99
CA ARG A 737 -46.74 -53.68 5.84
C ARG A 737 -47.37 -53.26 4.47
N PRO A 738 -46.79 -53.61 3.29
CA PRO A 738 -45.51 -53.14 2.73
C PRO A 738 -45.64 -52.77 1.22
N HIS A 739 -44.54 -52.53 0.48
CA HIS A 739 -44.14 -53.37 -0.68
C HIS A 739 -42.81 -52.95 -1.37
N THR A 740 -41.92 -53.95 -1.57
CA THR A 740 -40.98 -54.26 -2.70
C THR A 740 -40.56 -53.20 -3.73
N SER A 741 -39.34 -53.17 -4.30
CA SER A 741 -38.18 -54.13 -4.36
C SER A 741 -36.87 -53.37 -4.75
N CYS A 742 -35.68 -53.70 -4.25
CA CYS A 742 -34.67 -54.70 -4.73
C CYS A 742 -34.15 -54.46 -6.18
N SER A 743 -32.85 -54.58 -6.56
CA SER A 743 -31.65 -55.20 -5.92
C SER A 743 -30.28 -54.64 -6.43
N SER A 744 -29.17 -54.90 -5.70
CA SER A 744 -27.75 -55.14 -6.11
C SER A 744 -27.00 -54.20 -7.11
N CYS A 745 -25.73 -53.76 -6.98
CA CYS A 745 -24.46 -54.18 -6.30
C CYS A 745 -23.44 -54.98 -7.15
N LEU A 746 -22.12 -54.73 -6.90
CA LEU A 746 -20.88 -55.43 -7.35
C LEU A 746 -20.34 -55.10 -8.77
N ALA A 747 -19.03 -55.21 -9.13
CA ALA A 747 -17.76 -55.16 -8.37
C ALA A 747 -16.45 -55.16 -9.25
N VAL A 748 -15.45 -54.31 -8.90
CA VAL A 748 -14.02 -54.65 -8.59
C VAL A 748 -12.99 -55.21 -9.64
N ARG A 749 -11.92 -54.40 -9.90
CA ARG A 749 -10.45 -54.70 -10.12
C ARG A 749 -9.80 -55.14 -11.49
N ARG A 750 -8.70 -54.40 -11.79
CA ARG A 750 -7.29 -54.77 -12.14
C ARG A 750 -6.77 -55.18 -13.56
N GLU A 751 -5.90 -54.31 -14.08
CA GLU A 751 -4.45 -54.49 -14.45
C GLU A 751 -3.92 -55.72 -15.25
N SER A 752 -3.51 -55.47 -16.51
CA SER A 752 -2.30 -55.99 -17.20
C SER A 752 -2.26 -55.45 -18.65
N ARG A 753 -1.23 -55.62 -19.51
CA ARG A 753 0.24 -55.38 -19.51
C ARG A 753 0.78 -56.00 -20.84
N GLY A 754 1.39 -55.22 -21.74
CA GLY A 754 2.04 -55.71 -22.99
C GLY A 754 1.06 -56.15 -24.10
N THR A 755 1.41 -56.32 -25.38
CA THR A 755 2.57 -56.00 -26.27
C THR A 755 2.02 -56.07 -27.71
N GLY A 756 2.52 -55.45 -28.78
CA GLY A 756 3.81 -54.84 -29.14
C GLY A 756 4.09 -55.15 -30.64
N ILE A 757 5.12 -54.54 -31.27
CA ILE A 757 5.52 -54.71 -32.70
C ILE A 757 4.47 -54.12 -33.68
N MET A 758 4.77 -53.34 -34.74
CA MET A 758 5.88 -52.44 -35.17
C MET A 758 5.30 -51.55 -36.32
N GLU A 759 5.94 -50.79 -37.24
CA GLU A 759 7.30 -50.44 -37.74
C GLU A 759 7.11 -49.07 -38.47
N ASP A 760 8.08 -48.20 -38.82
CA ASP A 760 9.52 -48.13 -38.58
C ASP A 760 10.02 -46.66 -38.46
N MET A 761 10.84 -46.16 -39.40
CA MET A 761 11.75 -45.01 -39.27
C MET A 761 12.24 -44.52 -40.67
N PRO A 762 13.26 -43.62 -40.82
CA PRO A 762 14.01 -42.80 -39.85
C PRO A 762 14.05 -41.28 -40.17
N SER A 763 14.81 -40.53 -39.35
CA SER A 763 15.20 -39.12 -39.55
C SER A 763 16.68 -38.98 -39.96
N ARG A 764 17.09 -37.84 -40.57
CA ARG A 764 18.25 -37.00 -40.13
C ARG A 764 18.66 -35.83 -41.06
N THR A 765 18.71 -34.63 -40.46
CA THR A 765 19.76 -33.57 -40.51
C THR A 765 20.86 -33.56 -41.58
N ALA A 766 21.10 -32.40 -42.24
CA ALA A 766 22.42 -31.71 -42.28
C ALA A 766 22.38 -30.33 -42.97
N THR A 767 23.38 -29.50 -42.64
CA THR A 767 23.66 -28.07 -42.89
C THR A 767 23.99 -27.57 -44.32
N THR A 768 23.92 -26.22 -44.46
CA THR A 768 24.84 -25.28 -45.18
C THR A 768 24.70 -24.87 -46.67
N TRP A 769 24.88 -23.55 -46.88
CA TRP A 769 25.38 -22.77 -48.06
C TRP A 769 24.48 -22.45 -49.29
N ALA A 770 23.93 -21.22 -49.27
CA ALA A 770 24.23 -20.07 -50.14
C ALA A 770 24.07 -20.06 -51.70
N ASP A 771 23.51 -18.91 -52.14
CA ASP A 771 23.78 -18.12 -53.37
C ASP A 771 22.95 -18.29 -54.67
N LYS A 772 22.28 -17.18 -55.05
CA LYS A 772 21.87 -16.67 -56.39
C LYS A 772 21.00 -17.51 -57.35
N GLN A 773 19.74 -17.09 -57.49
CA GLN A 773 19.10 -16.58 -58.74
C GLN A 773 17.84 -15.79 -58.31
N ALA A 774 17.55 -14.55 -58.72
CA ALA A 774 17.43 -13.91 -60.05
C ALA A 774 15.98 -13.84 -60.58
N ASN A 775 15.18 -12.95 -59.96
CA ASN A 775 14.35 -11.92 -60.62
C ASN A 775 13.85 -10.90 -59.58
#